data_AF-A0A1H3QJD9-F1
#
_entry.id   AF-A0A1H3QJD9-F1
#
_cell.length_a   1.000
_cell.length_b   1.000
_cell.length_c   1.000
_cell.angle_alpha   90.00
_cell.angle_beta   90.00
_cell.angle_gamma   90.00
#
_symmetry.space_group_name_H-M   'P 1'
#
loop_
_entity.id
_entity.type
_entity.pdbx_description
1 polymer ?
#
loop_
_entity_poly.entity_id
_entity_poly.type
_entity_poly.pdbx_seq_one_letter_code
_entity_poly.pdbx_strand_id
1 'polypeptide(L)'
;MDFDERYRIIASRDPRFDGQFITAVRSTGIYCRPSCPARTPKAANVTFYETSAAAHEAGYRACKRCLPEAVPGTPAWNLRDDLAARAMRLIGDGVIEREGVDGLSRRLGYSSRHLTRVLSQELGAGPLALSRAHRAQTARTLLTSTDLPMADIAFAAGFTSIRQFNDTVGEVFESTPTEIRARQAHTRAATPGAIELALPYREPFDAAGVFAWLMARAIPGIEIAGPDFYTRSLALPGGPAWFTVRQDRGSRLLLDAHLTALGDLPVLVARIRRLFDLDADPVAIDAALTAVAARADVVSGEPASHDARMRARSRAHSPEDTTGTAAGADSGGGASHAAPPEIATGDLEGARGALAARVAAVPGIRLPGAVDAHEMLFRAIIGQQITVAAARTMLHRLAVAAGTPLETAAADADRPTGAGARAASVPTLLFPTAAQIAAHAGSVLYGPRAKIATVVAVAEALASGELEISSGDDAAELRRRLTALPGIGDWTAGYLAMRVLGNPDILLTGDVAVRSGARALGFPDAPRELATWAADYAPWRSYLCLHLWGAAADAAAARRSPPRTRAAADASIDRRSPLRARAAAGAPQGAASVAPERAEPAPAEPASAAVPTPTTSVAPPRRRRASTPTTPHEGDHPMTATIQFVDTPDGRFGIIADEEGRVLSSGWTADPEALVARLTPSLRPTSLEAGTVAAAEAVHAYYAGDIHAIDDVAVVQKGGEFHMLGWEKLREIEPGSPLTYQEFAAALDRPSAVRAAASACARNAPALFVPCHRVLRSDGSMGGFAWGVEVKRSLLAREAA
;
A
#
# COMPACT_ATOMS: atom_id res chain seq x y z
N MET A 1 -2.57 18.63 0.02
CA MET A 1 -3.96 19.01 -0.22
C MET A 1 -4.51 19.65 1.03
N ASP A 2 -5.13 20.82 0.92
CA ASP A 2 -5.86 21.45 2.02
C ASP A 2 -7.25 20.82 2.24
N PHE A 3 -8.03 21.39 3.17
CA PHE A 3 -9.39 20.91 3.46
C PHE A 3 -10.37 21.15 2.28
N ASP A 4 -10.31 22.31 1.63
CA ASP A 4 -11.25 22.70 0.58
C ASP A 4 -10.98 21.99 -0.75
N GLU A 5 -9.73 21.66 -1.05
CA GLU A 5 -9.33 20.71 -2.10
C GLU A 5 -9.93 19.33 -1.84
N ARG A 6 -9.66 18.75 -0.66
CA ARG A 6 -10.20 17.43 -0.28
C ARG A 6 -11.74 17.42 -0.27
N TYR A 7 -12.37 18.51 0.16
CA TYR A 7 -13.83 18.64 0.16
C TYR A 7 -14.42 18.74 -1.26
N ARG A 8 -13.77 19.49 -2.18
CA ARG A 8 -14.16 19.52 -3.60
C ARG A 8 -14.03 18.14 -4.27
N ILE A 9 -12.98 17.39 -3.93
CA ILE A 9 -12.75 16.03 -4.44
C ILE A 9 -13.87 15.05 -4.03
N ILE A 10 -14.32 15.09 -2.77
CA ILE A 10 -15.46 14.24 -2.33
C ILE A 10 -16.82 14.72 -2.86
N ALA A 11 -16.93 16.00 -3.24
CA ALA A 11 -18.12 16.54 -3.89
C ALA A 11 -18.22 16.09 -5.36
N SER A 12 -17.09 16.03 -6.09
CA SER A 12 -17.03 15.48 -7.45
C SER A 12 -17.07 13.95 -7.49
N ARG A 13 -16.79 13.27 -6.36
CA ARG A 13 -16.70 11.81 -6.23
C ARG A 13 -15.66 11.18 -7.15
N ASP A 14 -14.53 11.86 -7.30
CA ASP A 14 -13.49 11.49 -8.25
C ASP A 14 -12.72 10.22 -7.80
N PRO A 15 -12.77 9.10 -8.56
CA PRO A 15 -12.10 7.86 -8.19
C PRO A 15 -10.57 7.91 -8.29
N ARG A 16 -9.97 8.92 -8.95
CA ARG A 16 -8.51 9.07 -9.03
C ARG A 16 -7.87 9.31 -7.65
N PHE A 17 -8.60 10.00 -6.78
CA PHE A 17 -8.20 10.31 -5.41
C PHE A 17 -8.49 9.19 -4.40
N ASP A 18 -9.18 8.11 -4.81
CA ASP A 18 -9.40 6.99 -3.91
C ASP A 18 -8.06 6.45 -3.41
N GLY A 19 -7.94 6.36 -2.09
CA GLY A 19 -6.75 5.85 -1.41
C GLY A 19 -5.74 6.92 -1.05
N GLN A 20 -5.85 8.13 -1.61
CA GLN A 20 -5.02 9.28 -1.23
C GLN A 20 -5.40 9.88 0.13
N PHE A 21 -6.64 9.68 0.56
CA PHE A 21 -7.13 10.02 1.90
C PHE A 21 -8.46 9.29 2.17
N ILE A 22 -8.86 9.28 3.44
CA ILE A 22 -10.10 8.73 3.95
C ILE A 22 -10.96 9.86 4.52
N THR A 23 -12.26 9.84 4.21
CA THR A 23 -13.22 10.87 4.61
C THR A 23 -14.06 10.36 5.76
N ALA A 24 -13.87 10.91 6.96
CA ALA A 24 -14.66 10.61 8.15
C ALA A 24 -15.78 11.63 8.34
N VAL A 25 -16.96 11.15 8.77
CA VAL A 25 -18.18 11.95 8.90
C VAL A 25 -18.66 11.93 10.35
N ARG A 26 -18.40 13.02 11.08
CA ARG A 26 -18.68 13.19 12.51
C ARG A 26 -20.12 12.86 12.88
N SER A 27 -21.08 13.32 12.06
CA SER A 27 -22.52 13.14 12.33
C SER A 27 -23.05 11.71 12.13
N THR A 28 -22.23 10.79 11.62
CA THR A 28 -22.64 9.38 11.41
C THR A 28 -21.65 8.36 11.97
N GLY A 29 -20.47 8.80 12.43
CA GLY A 29 -19.39 7.91 12.87
C GLY A 29 -18.77 7.07 11.74
N ILE A 30 -19.01 7.42 10.47
CA ILE A 30 -18.60 6.61 9.31
C ILE A 30 -17.39 7.22 8.59
N TYR A 31 -16.43 6.39 8.19
CA TYR A 31 -15.41 6.76 7.20
C TYR A 31 -15.63 6.10 5.83
N CYS A 32 -15.33 6.83 4.75
CA CYS A 32 -15.54 6.43 3.36
C CYS A 32 -14.38 6.89 2.44
N ARG A 33 -14.38 6.35 1.21
CA ARG A 33 -13.43 6.72 0.14
C ARG A 33 -13.92 7.98 -0.60
N PRO A 34 -13.02 8.78 -1.19
CA PRO A 34 -13.37 9.96 -1.96
C PRO A 34 -14.48 9.76 -3.01
N SER A 35 -14.49 8.65 -3.76
CA SER A 35 -15.53 8.37 -4.77
C SER A 35 -16.86 7.83 -4.21
N CYS A 36 -17.08 7.91 -2.90
CA CYS A 36 -18.23 7.26 -2.25
C CYS A 36 -19.58 7.73 -2.86
N PRO A 37 -20.45 6.80 -3.34
CA PRO A 37 -21.75 7.16 -3.91
C PRO A 37 -22.80 7.56 -2.86
N ALA A 38 -22.41 7.71 -1.58
CA ALA A 38 -23.25 8.32 -0.56
C ALA A 38 -23.51 9.80 -0.88
N ARG A 39 -24.49 10.39 -0.20
CA ARG A 39 -24.71 11.84 -0.25
C ARG A 39 -23.52 12.52 0.42
N THR A 40 -22.88 13.48 -0.27
CA THR A 40 -21.76 14.22 0.28
C THR A 40 -22.20 14.95 1.56
N PRO A 41 -21.50 14.75 2.69
CA PRO A 41 -21.80 15.42 3.96
C PRO A 41 -21.51 16.93 3.90
N LYS A 42 -22.07 17.70 4.84
CA LYS A 42 -21.70 19.13 5.01
C LYS A 42 -20.25 19.24 5.50
N ALA A 43 -19.50 20.22 4.99
CA ALA A 43 -18.10 20.50 5.38
C ALA A 43 -17.84 20.44 6.89
N ALA A 44 -18.65 21.13 7.71
CA ALA A 44 -18.51 21.14 9.18
C ALA A 44 -18.59 19.75 9.86
N ASN A 45 -19.13 18.73 9.18
CA ASN A 45 -19.22 17.36 9.67
C ASN A 45 -18.09 16.45 9.13
N VAL A 46 -17.13 16.98 8.37
CA VAL A 46 -16.07 16.21 7.70
C VAL A 46 -14.73 16.34 8.42
N THR A 47 -13.99 15.25 8.49
CA THR A 47 -12.58 15.21 8.87
C THR A 47 -11.86 14.25 7.94
N PHE A 48 -10.62 14.56 7.55
CA PHE A 48 -9.84 13.72 6.64
C PHE A 48 -8.71 13.02 7.41
N TYR A 49 -8.51 11.74 7.10
CA TYR A 49 -7.43 10.90 7.65
C TYR A 49 -6.59 10.37 6.49
N GLU A 50 -5.30 10.12 6.73
CA GLU A 50 -4.42 9.57 5.69
C GLU A 50 -4.70 8.08 5.44
N THR A 51 -4.99 7.32 6.50
CA THR A 51 -5.23 5.86 6.46
C THR A 51 -6.60 5.46 7.03
N SER A 52 -7.12 4.30 6.62
CA SER A 52 -8.32 3.71 7.24
C SER A 52 -8.06 3.30 8.69
N ALA A 53 -6.85 2.86 9.00
CA ALA A 53 -6.40 2.57 10.36
C ALA A 53 -6.53 3.79 11.28
N ALA A 54 -6.09 4.98 10.84
CA ALA A 54 -6.21 6.21 11.63
C ALA A 54 -7.66 6.65 11.83
N ALA A 55 -8.49 6.56 10.78
CA ALA A 55 -9.92 6.82 10.92
C ALA A 55 -10.58 5.85 11.92
N HIS A 56 -10.14 4.60 11.93
CA HIS A 56 -10.64 3.58 12.86
C HIS A 56 -10.15 3.78 14.30
N GLU A 57 -8.87 4.08 14.51
CA GLU A 57 -8.34 4.44 15.84
C GLU A 57 -9.02 5.69 16.41
N ALA A 58 -9.41 6.64 15.56
CA ALA A 58 -10.21 7.82 15.92
C ALA A 58 -11.70 7.51 16.19
N GLY A 59 -12.12 6.25 16.18
CA GLY A 59 -13.46 5.81 16.55
C GLY A 59 -14.50 5.79 15.42
N TYR A 60 -14.08 5.93 14.16
CA TYR A 60 -14.97 5.81 13.01
C TYR A 60 -15.01 4.36 12.49
N ARG A 61 -16.14 3.96 11.91
CA ARG A 61 -16.34 2.65 11.28
C ARG A 61 -16.35 2.73 9.76
N ALA A 62 -16.03 1.63 9.08
CA ALA A 62 -16.06 1.59 7.62
C ALA A 62 -17.48 1.81 7.06
N CYS A 63 -17.59 2.60 5.99
CA CYS A 63 -18.86 2.85 5.31
C CYS A 63 -19.43 1.55 4.70
N LYS A 64 -20.63 1.15 5.11
CA LYS A 64 -21.33 -0.06 4.61
C LYS A 64 -21.72 -0.01 3.12
N ARG A 65 -21.51 1.13 2.42
CA ARG A 65 -21.90 1.34 1.00
C ARG A 65 -20.74 1.32 0.02
N CYS A 66 -19.67 2.09 0.25
CA CYS A 66 -18.58 2.23 -0.72
C CYS A 66 -17.42 1.25 -0.53
N LEU A 67 -17.57 0.30 0.40
CA LEU A 67 -16.72 0.23 1.59
C LEU A 67 -15.22 0.52 1.31
N PRO A 68 -14.60 1.46 2.04
CA PRO A 68 -13.40 2.17 1.59
C PRO A 68 -12.16 1.30 1.41
N GLU A 69 -12.09 0.17 2.11
CA GLU A 69 -10.95 -0.76 2.13
C GLU A 69 -10.88 -1.68 0.89
N ALA A 70 -11.19 -1.16 -0.30
CA ALA A 70 -11.14 -1.92 -1.57
C ALA A 70 -10.46 -1.08 -2.67
N VAL A 71 -9.46 -0.32 -2.26
CA VAL A 71 -8.95 0.84 -2.96
C VAL A 71 -7.43 0.72 -3.07
N PRO A 72 -6.82 1.11 -4.22
CA PRO A 72 -5.37 1.22 -4.35
C PRO A 72 -4.74 2.04 -3.22
N GLY A 73 -3.50 1.74 -2.83
CA GLY A 73 -2.79 2.55 -1.83
C GLY A 73 -2.62 4.00 -2.29
N THR A 74 -2.33 4.92 -1.37
CA THR A 74 -1.95 6.29 -1.79
C THR A 74 -0.68 6.21 -2.64
N PRO A 75 -0.64 6.87 -3.82
CA PRO A 75 0.57 6.96 -4.64
C PRO A 75 1.75 7.59 -3.91
N ALA A 76 1.49 8.35 -2.83
CA ALA A 76 2.52 8.99 -2.01
C ALA A 76 3.54 7.98 -1.45
N TRP A 77 3.15 6.73 -1.16
CA TRP A 77 4.07 5.70 -0.64
C TRP A 77 5.04 5.15 -1.71
N ASN A 78 4.78 5.43 -2.99
CA ASN A 78 5.68 5.11 -4.10
C ASN A 78 6.61 6.31 -4.40
N LEU A 79 6.16 7.53 -4.10
CA LEU A 79 6.94 8.77 -4.26
C LEU A 79 7.92 9.03 -3.11
N ARG A 80 7.56 8.66 -1.88
CA ARG A 80 8.39 8.87 -0.69
C ARG A 80 9.29 7.67 -0.44
N ASP A 81 10.54 7.96 -0.06
CA ASP A 81 11.49 6.96 0.44
C ASP A 81 11.71 7.09 1.97
N ASP A 82 10.78 7.77 2.64
CA ASP A 82 10.81 7.94 4.09
C ASP A 82 10.52 6.62 4.85
N LEU A 83 10.77 6.65 6.16
CA LEU A 83 10.56 5.49 7.05
C LEU A 83 9.11 4.98 7.03
N ALA A 84 8.12 5.85 6.84
CA ALA A 84 6.72 5.47 6.83
C ALA A 84 6.34 4.73 5.55
N ALA A 85 6.75 5.24 4.38
CA ALA A 85 6.57 4.58 3.10
C ALA A 85 7.29 3.21 3.06
N ARG A 86 8.55 3.16 3.51
CA ARG A 86 9.33 1.91 3.63
C ARG A 86 8.64 0.89 4.54
N ALA A 87 8.12 1.33 5.69
CA ALA A 87 7.36 0.47 6.60
C ALA A 87 6.07 -0.06 5.95
N MET A 88 5.31 0.78 5.25
CA MET A 88 4.08 0.35 4.56
C MET A 88 4.36 -0.69 3.47
N ARG A 89 5.47 -0.59 2.73
CA ARG A 89 5.90 -1.60 1.75
C ARG A 89 6.16 -2.96 2.44
N LEU A 90 6.83 -2.96 3.59
CA LEU A 90 7.11 -4.19 4.37
C LEU A 90 5.88 -4.77 5.09
N ILE A 91 4.93 -3.93 5.52
CA ILE A 91 3.63 -4.37 6.07
C ILE A 91 2.81 -5.07 4.97
N GLY A 92 2.77 -4.50 3.76
CA GLY A 92 2.14 -5.16 2.60
C GLY A 92 2.80 -6.49 2.24
N ASP A 93 4.13 -6.59 2.37
CA ASP A 93 4.89 -7.83 2.22
C ASP A 93 4.81 -8.78 3.45
N GLY A 94 3.91 -8.52 4.40
CA GLY A 94 3.58 -9.43 5.51
C GLY A 94 4.67 -9.61 6.58
N VAL A 95 5.57 -8.63 6.73
CA VAL A 95 6.68 -8.73 7.70
C VAL A 95 6.18 -8.78 9.15
N ILE A 96 5.11 -8.04 9.49
CA ILE A 96 4.55 -8.06 10.85
C ILE A 96 3.98 -9.44 11.19
N GLU A 97 3.30 -10.09 10.24
CA GLU A 97 2.69 -11.41 10.43
C GLU A 97 3.73 -12.52 10.63
N ARG A 98 4.93 -12.38 10.04
CA ARG A 98 6.02 -13.37 10.17
C ARG A 98 6.99 -13.09 11.32
N GLU A 99 7.36 -11.83 11.52
CA GLU A 99 8.50 -11.43 12.38
C GLU A 99 8.09 -10.42 13.49
N GLY A 100 6.81 -10.04 13.54
CA GLY A 100 6.30 -9.04 14.48
C GLY A 100 6.77 -7.61 14.19
N VAL A 101 6.42 -6.70 15.09
CA VAL A 101 6.86 -5.29 15.02
C VAL A 101 8.38 -5.18 15.19
N ASP A 102 9.00 -6.05 15.99
CA ASP A 102 10.44 -6.05 16.24
C ASP A 102 11.24 -6.56 15.02
N GLY A 103 10.69 -7.46 14.21
CA GLY A 103 11.27 -7.81 12.91
C GLY A 103 11.18 -6.66 11.92
N LEU A 104 10.01 -6.02 11.82
CA LEU A 104 9.82 -4.83 10.98
C LEU A 104 10.78 -3.70 11.37
N SER A 105 10.94 -3.41 12.66
CA SER A 105 11.82 -2.34 13.11
C SER A 105 13.30 -2.66 12.87
N ARG A 106 13.72 -3.92 13.11
CA ARG A 106 15.09 -4.39 12.82
C ARG A 106 15.43 -4.23 11.34
N ARG A 107 14.55 -4.66 10.43
CA ARG A 107 14.73 -4.53 8.97
C ARG A 107 14.81 -3.07 8.50
N LEU A 108 14.14 -2.16 9.20
CA LEU A 108 14.18 -0.73 8.88
C LEU A 108 15.39 0.00 9.49
N GLY A 109 16.09 -0.60 10.46
CA GLY A 109 17.22 -0.01 11.18
C GLY A 109 16.84 0.83 12.41
N TYR A 110 15.64 0.64 12.98
CA TYR A 110 15.11 1.46 14.07
C TYR A 110 14.56 0.63 15.24
N SER A 111 14.38 1.26 16.41
CA SER A 111 13.67 0.63 17.53
C SER A 111 12.15 0.63 17.30
N SER A 112 11.46 -0.39 17.81
CA SER A 112 9.99 -0.54 17.71
C SER A 112 9.24 0.65 18.29
N ARG A 113 9.80 1.32 19.33
CA ARG A 113 9.27 2.57 19.90
C ARG A 113 9.38 3.74 18.92
N HIS A 114 10.56 3.93 18.30
CA HIS A 114 10.76 4.99 17.31
C HIS A 114 9.85 4.78 16.09
N LEU A 115 9.82 3.57 15.55
CA LEU A 115 8.94 3.21 14.43
C LEU A 115 7.47 3.49 14.75
N THR A 116 6.99 3.02 15.92
CA THR A 116 5.59 3.26 16.34
C THR A 116 5.28 4.75 16.44
N ARG A 117 6.17 5.56 17.05
CA ARG A 117 5.99 7.01 17.11
C ARG A 117 5.89 7.63 15.71
N VAL A 118 6.78 7.27 14.79
CA VAL A 118 6.78 7.82 13.42
C VAL A 118 5.51 7.44 12.66
N LEU A 119 5.09 6.16 12.69
CA LEU A 119 3.85 5.76 12.00
C LEU A 119 2.60 6.39 12.63
N SER A 120 2.52 6.50 13.95
CA SER A 120 1.41 7.19 14.62
C SER A 120 1.38 8.70 14.32
N GLN A 121 2.53 9.35 14.12
CA GLN A 121 2.60 10.77 13.76
C GLN A 121 2.28 11.03 12.28
N GLU A 122 2.87 10.26 11.36
CA GLU A 122 2.72 10.47 9.90
C GLU A 122 1.45 9.84 9.33
N LEU A 123 1.08 8.64 9.77
CA LEU A 123 -0.01 7.84 9.21
C LEU A 123 -1.27 7.82 10.09
N GLY A 124 -1.17 8.37 11.30
CA GLY A 124 -2.24 8.42 12.31
C GLY A 124 -2.56 7.08 12.99
N ALA A 125 -1.73 6.04 12.81
CA ALA A 125 -1.95 4.71 13.38
C ALA A 125 -0.64 3.93 13.60
N GLY A 126 -0.62 3.03 14.58
CA GLY A 126 0.55 2.20 14.88
C GLY A 126 0.75 1.01 13.91
N PRO A 127 1.94 0.36 13.89
CA PRO A 127 2.24 -0.73 12.97
C PRO A 127 1.21 -1.88 12.98
N LEU A 128 0.77 -2.30 14.18
CA LEU A 128 -0.21 -3.38 14.33
C LEU A 128 -1.61 -3.01 13.81
N ALA A 129 -2.02 -1.75 13.93
CA ALA A 129 -3.30 -1.27 13.43
C ALA A 129 -3.28 -1.15 11.89
N LEU A 130 -2.16 -0.72 11.32
CA LEU A 130 -1.93 -0.72 9.87
C LEU A 130 -1.99 -2.15 9.29
N SER A 131 -1.30 -3.12 9.91
CA SER A 131 -1.40 -4.54 9.54
C SER A 131 -2.83 -5.07 9.67
N ARG A 132 -3.54 -4.72 10.77
CA ARG A 132 -4.93 -5.14 10.97
C ARG A 132 -5.88 -4.60 9.90
N ALA A 133 -5.73 -3.33 9.52
CA ALA A 133 -6.50 -2.71 8.44
C ALA A 133 -6.21 -3.37 7.09
N HIS A 134 -4.94 -3.69 6.79
CA HIS A 134 -4.56 -4.42 5.58
C HIS A 134 -5.20 -5.82 5.52
N ARG A 135 -5.21 -6.56 6.63
CA ARG A 135 -5.89 -7.87 6.72
C ARG A 135 -7.42 -7.76 6.60
N ALA A 136 -8.04 -6.74 7.20
CA ALA A 136 -9.46 -6.46 7.05
C ALA A 136 -9.85 -6.15 5.58
N GLN A 137 -9.01 -5.36 4.89
CA GLN A 137 -9.09 -5.10 3.45
C GLN A 137 -9.03 -6.40 2.64
N THR A 138 -8.02 -7.25 2.85
CA THR A 138 -7.89 -8.52 2.10
C THR A 138 -9.06 -9.47 2.36
N ALA A 139 -9.44 -9.65 3.64
CA ALA A 139 -10.61 -10.42 4.05
C ALA A 139 -11.87 -9.97 3.35
N ARG A 140 -12.10 -8.66 3.30
CA ARG A 140 -13.27 -8.12 2.63
C ARG A 140 -13.23 -8.34 1.13
N THR A 141 -12.10 -8.08 0.47
CA THR A 141 -11.96 -8.33 -0.97
C THR A 141 -12.35 -9.77 -1.29
N LEU A 142 -11.83 -10.74 -0.55
CA LEU A 142 -12.20 -12.15 -0.68
C LEU A 142 -13.69 -12.40 -0.43
N LEU A 143 -14.27 -11.84 0.63
CA LEU A 143 -15.72 -11.95 0.94
C LEU A 143 -16.63 -11.36 -0.15
N THR A 144 -16.09 -10.46 -0.99
CA THR A 144 -16.82 -9.65 -1.98
C THR A 144 -16.40 -9.92 -3.43
N SER A 145 -15.55 -10.93 -3.66
CA SER A 145 -15.11 -11.33 -5.01
C SER A 145 -14.87 -12.84 -5.18
N THR A 146 -14.99 -13.64 -4.11
CA THR A 146 -14.76 -15.09 -4.15
C THR A 146 -15.82 -15.85 -3.36
N ASP A 147 -16.11 -17.08 -3.80
CA ASP A 147 -16.99 -18.02 -3.10
C ASP A 147 -16.23 -18.96 -2.13
N LEU A 148 -14.97 -18.65 -1.80
CA LEU A 148 -14.14 -19.43 -0.89
C LEU A 148 -14.83 -19.70 0.46
N PRO A 149 -14.60 -20.85 1.13
CA PRO A 149 -15.03 -21.08 2.50
C PRO A 149 -14.60 -19.96 3.46
N MET A 150 -15.41 -19.68 4.49
CA MET A 150 -15.09 -18.62 5.47
C MET A 150 -13.76 -18.86 6.22
N ALA A 151 -13.41 -20.13 6.44
CA ALA A 151 -12.12 -20.52 7.01
C ALA A 151 -10.96 -20.14 6.08
N ASP A 152 -11.07 -20.51 4.80
CA ASP A 152 -10.06 -20.23 3.78
C ASP A 152 -9.87 -18.73 3.58
N ILE A 153 -10.96 -17.94 3.62
CA ILE A 153 -10.87 -16.47 3.62
C ILE A 153 -10.11 -15.93 4.84
N ALA A 154 -10.37 -16.46 6.04
CA ALA A 154 -9.67 -16.02 7.24
C ALA A 154 -8.16 -16.24 7.09
N PHE A 155 -7.75 -17.43 6.65
CA PHE A 155 -6.34 -17.75 6.43
C PHE A 155 -5.74 -16.95 5.26
N ALA A 156 -6.45 -16.85 4.13
CA ALA A 156 -6.01 -16.09 2.95
C ALA A 156 -5.88 -14.58 3.19
N ALA A 157 -6.60 -14.04 4.17
CA ALA A 157 -6.44 -12.68 4.63
C ALA A 157 -5.36 -12.49 5.72
N GLY A 158 -4.56 -13.52 6.01
CA GLY A 158 -3.47 -13.48 6.98
C GLY A 158 -3.93 -13.54 8.44
N PHE A 159 -5.13 -14.02 8.75
CA PHE A 159 -5.55 -14.29 10.13
C PHE A 159 -5.07 -15.67 10.59
N THR A 160 -4.50 -15.73 11.79
CA THR A 160 -4.04 -17.01 12.39
C THR A 160 -5.19 -17.83 12.98
N SER A 161 -6.39 -17.25 13.09
CA SER A 161 -7.60 -17.98 13.49
C SER A 161 -8.87 -17.31 12.97
N ILE A 162 -9.89 -18.13 12.73
CA ILE A 162 -11.24 -17.70 12.34
C ILE A 162 -11.84 -16.74 13.39
N ARG A 163 -11.50 -16.91 14.68
CA ARG A 163 -11.92 -15.98 15.74
C ARG A 163 -11.33 -14.58 15.56
N GLN A 164 -10.03 -14.46 15.28
CA GLN A 164 -9.38 -13.17 15.06
C GLN A 164 -9.95 -12.46 13.81
N PHE A 165 -10.27 -13.23 12.77
CA PHE A 165 -10.96 -12.77 11.56
C PHE A 165 -12.36 -12.23 11.90
N ASN A 166 -13.20 -13.03 12.58
CA ASN A 166 -14.55 -12.61 12.98
C ASN A 166 -14.53 -11.36 13.88
N ASP A 167 -13.65 -11.34 14.89
CA ASP A 167 -13.46 -10.20 15.79
C ASP A 167 -13.09 -8.93 15.00
N THR A 168 -12.14 -9.03 14.06
CA THR A 168 -11.65 -7.89 13.27
C THR A 168 -12.67 -7.39 12.24
N VAL A 169 -13.33 -8.30 11.52
CA VAL A 169 -14.38 -7.94 10.56
C VAL A 169 -15.57 -7.29 11.28
N GLY A 170 -15.96 -7.81 12.45
CA GLY A 170 -17.00 -7.23 13.29
C GLY A 170 -16.65 -5.82 13.78
N GLU A 171 -15.43 -5.60 14.26
CA GLU A 171 -14.98 -4.29 14.78
C GLU A 171 -14.80 -3.23 13.68
N VAL A 172 -14.24 -3.59 12.53
CA VAL A 172 -13.95 -2.64 11.43
C VAL A 172 -15.20 -2.27 10.63
N PHE A 173 -16.07 -3.25 10.32
CA PHE A 173 -17.21 -3.06 9.42
C PHE A 173 -18.58 -2.96 10.12
N GLU A 174 -18.67 -3.30 11.42
CA GLU A 174 -19.93 -3.54 12.13
C GLU A 174 -20.90 -4.43 11.32
N SER A 175 -20.38 -5.53 10.78
CA SER A 175 -21.15 -6.55 10.08
C SER A 175 -20.40 -7.87 10.21
N THR A 176 -21.11 -8.98 10.26
CA THR A 176 -20.46 -10.29 10.25
C THR A 176 -19.87 -10.59 8.86
N PRO A 177 -18.84 -11.45 8.74
CA PRO A 177 -18.35 -11.91 7.43
C PRO A 177 -19.48 -12.44 6.52
N THR A 178 -20.42 -13.18 7.10
CA THR A 178 -21.61 -13.71 6.41
C THR A 178 -22.51 -12.59 5.88
N GLU A 179 -22.78 -11.55 6.67
CA GLU A 179 -23.55 -10.39 6.20
C GLU A 179 -22.84 -9.59 5.10
N ILE A 180 -21.51 -9.54 5.13
CA ILE A 180 -20.73 -8.87 4.07
C ILE A 180 -20.86 -9.66 2.76
N ARG A 181 -20.70 -11.00 2.80
CA ARG A 181 -20.88 -11.86 1.62
C ARG A 181 -22.31 -11.83 1.08
N ALA A 182 -23.31 -11.98 1.95
CA ALA A 182 -24.72 -12.05 1.57
C ALA A 182 -25.26 -10.79 0.86
N ARG A 183 -24.53 -9.66 0.93
CA ARG A 183 -24.87 -8.40 0.23
C ARG A 183 -24.49 -8.40 -1.26
N GLN A 184 -23.87 -9.46 -1.79
CA GLN A 184 -23.56 -9.58 -3.22
C GLN A 184 -23.93 -10.96 -3.77
N ALA A 185 -24.67 -10.97 -4.88
CA ALA A 185 -24.88 -12.17 -5.68
C ALA A 185 -23.64 -12.42 -6.56
N HIS A 186 -22.99 -13.56 -6.38
CA HIS A 186 -21.93 -14.05 -7.25
C HIS A 186 -22.43 -15.24 -8.08
N THR A 187 -22.01 -15.30 -9.34
CA THR A 187 -22.39 -16.32 -10.33
C THR A 187 -21.16 -16.84 -11.08
N ARG A 188 -20.24 -17.50 -10.36
CA ARG A 188 -19.18 -18.37 -10.92
C ARG A 188 -18.84 -19.47 -9.92
N ALA A 189 -18.76 -20.71 -10.38
CA ALA A 189 -18.28 -21.80 -9.55
C ALA A 189 -16.75 -21.67 -9.34
N ALA A 190 -16.29 -21.73 -8.09
CA ALA A 190 -14.87 -21.69 -7.78
C ALA A 190 -14.14 -22.97 -8.23
N THR A 191 -12.93 -22.82 -8.77
CA THR A 191 -12.04 -23.94 -9.08
C THR A 191 -11.22 -24.32 -7.83
N PRO A 192 -11.19 -25.60 -7.39
CA PRO A 192 -10.43 -25.99 -6.20
C PRO A 192 -8.94 -25.65 -6.31
N GLY A 193 -8.43 -24.90 -5.33
CA GLY A 193 -7.02 -24.48 -5.25
C GLY A 193 -6.65 -23.19 -6.00
N ALA A 194 -7.61 -22.54 -6.66
CA ALA A 194 -7.42 -21.29 -7.39
C ALA A 194 -8.18 -20.13 -6.73
N ILE A 195 -7.58 -18.94 -6.67
CA ILE A 195 -8.21 -17.71 -6.17
C ILE A 195 -8.27 -16.68 -7.30
N GLU A 196 -9.47 -16.45 -7.86
CA GLU A 196 -9.74 -15.36 -8.81
C GLU A 196 -9.95 -14.04 -8.05
N LEU A 197 -9.20 -12.99 -8.37
CA LEU A 197 -9.31 -11.65 -7.78
C LEU A 197 -9.27 -10.55 -8.85
N ALA A 198 -10.07 -9.50 -8.66
CA ALA A 198 -9.94 -8.26 -9.42
C ALA A 198 -8.94 -7.32 -8.74
N LEU A 199 -7.88 -6.92 -9.46
CA LEU A 199 -6.88 -5.95 -9.02
C LEU A 199 -7.17 -4.57 -9.68
N PRO A 200 -7.77 -3.61 -8.96
CA PRO A 200 -8.05 -2.28 -9.51
C PRO A 200 -6.76 -1.45 -9.66
N TYR A 201 -6.76 -0.58 -10.67
CA TYR A 201 -5.73 0.41 -10.96
C TYR A 201 -6.36 1.78 -11.30
N ARG A 202 -5.54 2.84 -11.25
CA ARG A 202 -5.94 4.18 -11.73
C ARG A 202 -5.74 4.26 -13.24
N GLU A 203 -6.67 4.87 -13.98
CA GLU A 203 -6.53 5.12 -15.43
C GLU A 203 -5.85 6.46 -15.71
N PRO A 204 -5.15 6.64 -16.86
CA PRO A 204 -4.90 5.64 -17.91
C PRO A 204 -3.89 4.53 -17.53
N PHE A 205 -3.89 3.42 -18.27
CA PHE A 205 -3.02 2.26 -18.01
C PHE A 205 -2.56 1.63 -19.33
N ASP A 206 -1.27 1.73 -19.65
CA ASP A 206 -0.66 1.10 -20.83
C ASP A 206 -0.47 -0.42 -20.63
N ALA A 207 -1.58 -1.17 -20.70
CA ALA A 207 -1.54 -2.63 -20.60
C ALA A 207 -0.66 -3.26 -21.68
N ALA A 208 -0.79 -2.78 -22.93
CA ALA A 208 -0.09 -3.33 -24.08
C ALA A 208 1.44 -3.21 -23.92
N GLY A 209 1.95 -2.06 -23.48
CA GLY A 209 3.36 -1.86 -23.19
C GLY A 209 3.86 -2.72 -22.03
N VAL A 210 3.09 -2.88 -20.95
CA VAL A 210 3.47 -3.74 -19.81
C VAL A 210 3.55 -5.21 -20.20
N PHE A 211 2.50 -5.76 -20.84
CA PHE A 211 2.50 -7.16 -21.28
C PHE A 211 3.59 -7.41 -22.34
N ALA A 212 3.81 -6.48 -23.28
CA ALA A 212 4.92 -6.57 -24.24
C ALA A 212 6.29 -6.54 -23.55
N TRP A 213 6.48 -5.70 -22.53
CA TRP A 213 7.73 -5.62 -21.76
C TRP A 213 8.05 -6.93 -21.02
N LEU A 214 7.02 -7.54 -20.41
CA LEU A 214 7.10 -8.82 -19.71
C LEU A 214 7.37 -9.97 -20.70
N MET A 215 6.61 -10.04 -21.80
CA MET A 215 6.78 -11.04 -22.87
C MET A 215 8.17 -10.99 -23.51
N ALA A 216 8.74 -9.79 -23.66
CA ALA A 216 10.10 -9.61 -24.15
C ALA A 216 11.17 -10.16 -23.18
N ARG A 217 10.85 -10.41 -21.90
CA ARG A 217 11.77 -10.80 -20.82
C ARG A 217 11.49 -12.17 -20.18
N ALA A 218 10.38 -12.82 -20.50
CA ALA A 218 9.93 -14.07 -19.90
C ALA A 218 10.97 -15.22 -19.98
N ILE A 219 11.35 -15.81 -18.84
CA ILE A 219 12.20 -17.01 -18.76
C ILE A 219 11.34 -18.27 -19.01
N PRO A 220 11.57 -19.06 -20.07
CA PRO A 220 10.84 -20.30 -20.30
C PRO A 220 10.95 -21.26 -19.10
N GLY A 221 9.85 -21.90 -18.73
CA GLY A 221 9.72 -22.75 -17.55
C GLY A 221 9.30 -22.03 -16.26
N ILE A 222 9.59 -20.72 -16.15
CA ILE A 222 9.19 -19.89 -14.99
C ILE A 222 8.07 -18.93 -15.37
N GLU A 223 8.15 -18.32 -16.57
CA GLU A 223 7.29 -17.23 -17.02
C GLU A 223 6.75 -17.51 -18.42
N ILE A 224 5.45 -17.29 -18.60
CA ILE A 224 4.70 -17.54 -19.84
C ILE A 224 3.83 -16.31 -20.08
N ALA A 225 3.98 -15.67 -21.23
CA ALA A 225 3.46 -14.34 -21.46
C ALA A 225 2.87 -14.20 -22.87
N GLY A 226 1.76 -13.46 -22.97
CA GLY A 226 1.12 -13.09 -24.21
C GLY A 226 0.87 -11.58 -24.30
N PRO A 227 0.08 -11.12 -25.27
CA PRO A 227 -0.23 -9.70 -25.47
C PRO A 227 -1.16 -9.13 -24.38
N ASP A 228 -1.95 -9.98 -23.72
CA ASP A 228 -3.03 -9.65 -22.79
C ASP A 228 -2.98 -10.46 -21.48
N PHE A 229 -1.95 -11.28 -21.30
CA PHE A 229 -1.75 -12.08 -20.08
C PHE A 229 -0.28 -12.32 -19.73
N TYR A 230 -0.05 -12.63 -18.46
CA TYR A 230 1.25 -13.01 -17.92
C TYR A 230 1.08 -14.01 -16.77
N THR A 231 1.70 -15.18 -16.92
CA THR A 231 1.69 -16.28 -15.96
C THR A 231 3.11 -16.53 -15.45
N ARG A 232 3.30 -16.69 -14.13
CA ARG A 232 4.59 -17.11 -13.58
C ARG A 232 4.52 -17.84 -12.25
N SER A 233 5.59 -18.57 -11.93
CA SER A 233 5.88 -19.13 -10.61
C SER A 233 6.73 -18.19 -9.76
N LEU A 234 6.67 -18.32 -8.43
CA LEU A 234 7.54 -17.64 -7.47
C LEU A 234 7.57 -18.38 -6.13
N ALA A 235 8.64 -18.18 -5.36
CA ALA A 235 8.70 -18.63 -3.97
C ALA A 235 8.06 -17.56 -3.06
N LEU A 236 7.16 -18.01 -2.17
CA LEU A 236 6.58 -17.22 -1.10
C LEU A 236 6.96 -17.86 0.27
N PRO A 237 6.80 -17.13 1.40
CA PRO A 237 7.27 -17.61 2.71
C PRO A 237 6.70 -18.96 3.17
N GLY A 238 5.44 -19.26 2.85
CA GLY A 238 4.76 -20.52 3.14
C GLY A 238 4.87 -21.58 2.04
N GLY A 239 5.58 -21.30 0.95
CA GLY A 239 5.91 -22.28 -0.09
C GLY A 239 5.87 -21.72 -1.52
N PRO A 240 5.98 -22.62 -2.52
CA PRO A 240 5.79 -22.25 -3.92
C PRO A 240 4.41 -21.65 -4.20
N ALA A 241 4.36 -20.78 -5.20
CA ALA A 241 3.13 -20.26 -5.76
C ALA A 241 3.28 -20.08 -7.26
N TRP A 242 2.15 -20.00 -7.96
CA TRP A 242 2.10 -19.49 -9.31
C TRP A 242 0.80 -18.71 -9.54
N PHE A 243 0.82 -17.83 -10.53
CA PHE A 243 -0.33 -16.99 -10.83
C PHE A 243 -0.41 -16.69 -12.33
N THR A 244 -1.61 -16.33 -12.78
CA THR A 244 -1.86 -15.68 -14.08
C THR A 244 -2.52 -14.33 -13.83
N VAL A 245 -2.00 -13.27 -14.46
CA VAL A 245 -2.67 -11.97 -14.58
C VAL A 245 -3.15 -11.78 -16.01
N ARG A 246 -4.39 -11.35 -16.19
CA ARG A 246 -5.02 -11.04 -17.49
C ARG A 246 -5.57 -9.62 -17.53
N GLN A 247 -5.56 -9.00 -18.69
CA GLN A 247 -6.32 -7.77 -18.93
C GLN A 247 -7.82 -8.07 -19.01
N ASP A 248 -8.64 -7.30 -18.30
CA ASP A 248 -10.09 -7.27 -18.49
C ASP A 248 -10.50 -6.07 -19.36
N ARG A 249 -11.75 -6.04 -19.81
CA ARG A 249 -12.36 -4.91 -20.55
C ARG A 249 -12.73 -3.72 -19.66
N GLY A 250 -12.33 -3.71 -18.39
CA GLY A 250 -12.54 -2.61 -17.44
C GLY A 250 -11.26 -2.22 -16.71
N SER A 251 -11.35 -1.24 -15.81
CA SER A 251 -10.23 -0.60 -15.08
C SER A 251 -9.59 -1.49 -13.99
N ARG A 252 -9.32 -2.76 -14.32
CA ARG A 252 -8.83 -3.81 -13.42
C ARG A 252 -8.08 -4.88 -14.19
N LEU A 253 -7.09 -5.49 -13.55
CA LEU A 253 -6.52 -6.75 -14.01
C LEU A 253 -7.20 -7.91 -13.27
N LEU A 254 -7.34 -9.06 -13.92
CA LEU A 254 -7.81 -10.29 -13.28
C LEU A 254 -6.60 -11.12 -12.88
N LEU A 255 -6.47 -11.40 -11.59
CA LEU A 255 -5.50 -12.31 -11.01
C LEU A 255 -6.18 -13.67 -10.80
N ASP A 256 -5.53 -14.72 -11.24
CA ASP A 256 -5.81 -16.12 -10.91
C ASP A 256 -4.57 -16.66 -10.17
N ALA A 257 -4.72 -17.05 -8.90
CA ALA A 257 -3.61 -17.34 -7.99
C ALA A 257 -3.70 -18.75 -7.37
N HIS A 258 -2.59 -19.48 -7.42
CA HIS A 258 -2.40 -20.80 -6.84
C HIS A 258 -1.27 -20.74 -5.79
N LEU A 259 -1.56 -21.17 -4.57
CA LEU A 259 -0.71 -20.98 -3.40
C LEU A 259 -0.55 -22.31 -2.63
N THR A 260 0.68 -22.66 -2.23
CA THR A 260 0.88 -23.73 -1.22
C THR A 260 0.29 -23.34 0.14
N ALA A 261 0.44 -22.08 0.55
CA ALA A 261 -0.12 -21.54 1.78
C ALA A 261 -1.05 -20.35 1.49
N LEU A 262 -2.33 -20.46 1.81
CA LEU A 262 -3.32 -19.39 1.60
C LEU A 262 -2.87 -18.05 2.21
N GLY A 263 -2.23 -18.08 3.39
CA GLY A 263 -1.75 -16.90 4.10
C GLY A 263 -0.70 -16.06 3.37
N ASP A 264 -0.11 -16.56 2.29
CA ASP A 264 0.80 -15.78 1.44
C ASP A 264 0.05 -14.92 0.40
N LEU A 265 -1.27 -15.05 0.25
CA LEU A 265 -2.04 -14.24 -0.71
C LEU A 265 -1.82 -12.72 -0.57
N PRO A 266 -1.77 -12.10 0.62
CA PRO A 266 -1.52 -10.65 0.73
C PRO A 266 -0.14 -10.28 0.17
N VAL A 267 0.87 -11.12 0.42
CA VAL A 267 2.25 -10.95 -0.07
C VAL A 267 2.29 -11.11 -1.60
N LEU A 268 1.57 -12.10 -2.14
CA LEU A 268 1.44 -12.30 -3.58
C LEU A 268 0.78 -11.09 -4.25
N VAL A 269 -0.35 -10.62 -3.71
CA VAL A 269 -1.05 -9.44 -4.22
C VAL A 269 -0.14 -8.22 -4.16
N ALA A 270 0.57 -7.95 -3.05
CA ALA A 270 1.51 -6.84 -2.93
C ALA A 270 2.63 -6.89 -3.99
N ARG A 271 3.24 -8.07 -4.20
CA ARG A 271 4.26 -8.31 -5.24
C ARG A 271 3.71 -8.10 -6.65
N ILE A 272 2.48 -8.53 -6.94
CA ILE A 272 1.84 -8.33 -8.26
C ILE A 272 1.45 -6.87 -8.49
N ARG A 273 0.94 -6.16 -7.46
CA ARG A 273 0.64 -4.73 -7.55
C ARG A 273 1.90 -3.92 -7.87
N ARG A 274 3.06 -4.27 -7.31
CA ARG A 274 4.37 -3.70 -7.69
C ARG A 274 4.82 -4.14 -9.09
N LEU A 275 4.67 -5.41 -9.46
CA LEU A 275 5.07 -5.89 -10.79
C LEU A 275 4.37 -5.14 -11.93
N PHE A 276 3.09 -4.80 -11.77
CA PHE A 276 2.30 -4.06 -12.75
C PHE A 276 2.15 -2.55 -12.43
N ASP A 277 2.78 -2.07 -11.36
CA ASP A 277 2.76 -0.66 -10.94
C ASP A 277 1.32 -0.09 -10.79
N LEU A 278 0.43 -0.88 -10.19
CA LEU A 278 -1.02 -0.60 -10.15
C LEU A 278 -1.39 0.59 -9.25
N ASP A 279 -0.50 0.97 -8.35
CA ASP A 279 -0.69 2.05 -7.37
C ASP A 279 -0.15 3.42 -7.83
N ALA A 280 0.48 3.52 -9.01
CA ALA A 280 0.89 4.79 -9.61
C ALA A 280 -0.28 5.77 -9.85
N ASP A 281 0.03 7.07 -9.90
CA ASP A 281 -0.86 8.12 -10.39
C ASP A 281 -0.45 8.53 -11.81
N PRO A 282 -0.99 7.87 -12.85
CA PRO A 282 -0.59 8.11 -14.24
C PRO A 282 -0.89 9.56 -14.68
N VAL A 283 -1.94 10.18 -14.14
CA VAL A 283 -2.33 11.55 -14.52
C VAL A 283 -1.32 12.55 -13.99
N ALA A 284 -0.86 12.38 -12.75
CA ALA A 284 0.19 13.23 -12.17
C ALA A 284 1.54 13.07 -12.89
N ILE A 285 1.88 11.83 -13.29
CA ILE A 285 3.11 11.51 -14.03
C ILE A 285 3.07 12.15 -15.42
N ASP A 286 2.06 11.84 -16.23
CA ASP A 286 1.92 12.34 -17.60
C ASP A 286 1.87 13.87 -17.63
N ALA A 287 1.17 14.50 -16.68
CA ALA A 287 1.13 15.95 -16.53
C ALA A 287 2.50 16.54 -16.16
N ALA A 288 3.28 15.91 -15.29
CA ALA A 288 4.61 16.39 -14.94
C ALA A 288 5.60 16.27 -16.10
N LEU A 289 5.57 15.15 -16.83
CA LEU A 289 6.44 14.93 -18.00
C LEU A 289 6.09 15.86 -19.18
N THR A 290 4.83 16.30 -19.30
CA THR A 290 4.40 17.26 -20.34
C THR A 290 4.59 18.72 -19.92
N ALA A 291 4.37 19.08 -18.64
CA ALA A 291 4.45 20.47 -18.17
C ALA A 291 5.84 21.12 -18.28
N VAL A 292 6.92 20.33 -18.28
CA VAL A 292 8.28 20.83 -18.53
C VAL A 292 8.44 21.37 -19.95
N ALA A 293 7.64 20.90 -20.92
CA ALA A 293 7.64 21.44 -22.27
C ALA A 293 7.02 22.85 -22.33
N ALA A 294 5.85 23.04 -21.71
CA ALA A 294 5.10 24.30 -21.73
C ALA A 294 5.75 25.45 -20.94
N ARG A 295 6.82 25.19 -20.17
CA ARG A 295 7.56 26.23 -19.43
C ARG A 295 8.50 27.05 -20.33
N ALA A 296 8.75 26.63 -21.57
CA ALA A 296 9.58 27.40 -22.50
C ALA A 296 8.83 28.61 -23.09
N ASP A 297 7.54 28.43 -23.44
CA ASP A 297 6.71 29.44 -24.12
C ASP A 297 6.60 30.79 -23.37
N VAL A 298 6.67 30.77 -22.04
CA VAL A 298 6.33 31.93 -21.17
C VAL A 298 7.52 32.85 -20.88
N VAL A 299 8.77 32.43 -21.14
CA VAL A 299 9.98 33.21 -20.77
C VAL A 299 10.29 34.32 -21.80
N SER A 300 9.48 34.46 -22.85
CA SER A 300 9.65 35.47 -23.90
C SER A 300 9.11 36.87 -23.55
N GLY A 301 8.53 37.09 -22.35
CA GLY A 301 8.11 38.44 -21.95
C GLY A 301 7.62 38.63 -20.51
N GLU A 302 8.54 38.83 -19.55
CA GLU A 302 8.48 39.86 -18.48
C GLU A 302 9.71 39.78 -17.55
N PRO A 303 10.19 40.88 -16.96
CA PRO A 303 11.37 40.87 -16.09
C PRO A 303 11.02 40.34 -14.68
N ALA A 304 11.65 39.23 -14.29
CA ALA A 304 11.41 38.59 -12.99
C ALA A 304 11.72 39.50 -11.80
N SER A 305 10.80 39.54 -10.82
CA SER A 305 10.88 40.39 -9.64
C SER A 305 11.92 39.93 -8.61
N HIS A 306 12.26 40.85 -7.70
CA HIS A 306 13.34 40.71 -6.70
C HIS A 306 13.21 39.45 -5.81
N ASP A 307 11.99 38.99 -5.54
CA ASP A 307 11.69 37.91 -4.59
C ASP A 307 12.22 36.53 -5.03
N ALA A 308 12.33 36.30 -6.35
CA ALA A 308 12.90 35.07 -6.89
C ALA A 308 14.41 34.91 -6.56
N ARG A 309 15.15 36.03 -6.43
CA ARG A 309 16.58 35.99 -6.11
C ARG A 309 16.86 35.67 -4.64
N MET A 310 15.91 35.93 -3.73
CA MET A 310 16.08 35.63 -2.31
C MET A 310 15.98 34.11 -2.04
N ARG A 311 14.98 33.43 -2.63
CA ARG A 311 14.77 31.98 -2.44
C ARG A 311 15.91 31.11 -2.96
N ALA A 312 16.66 31.59 -3.95
CA ALA A 312 17.84 30.89 -4.48
C ALA A 312 19.05 30.93 -3.52
N ARG A 313 19.17 31.97 -2.68
CA ARG A 313 20.31 32.12 -1.75
C ARG A 313 20.16 31.29 -0.48
N SER A 314 18.94 31.03 -0.02
CA SER A 314 18.67 30.29 1.22
C SER A 314 18.92 28.77 1.14
N ARG A 315 19.24 28.22 -0.04
CA ARG A 315 19.59 26.78 -0.22
C ARG A 315 21.09 26.48 -0.17
N ALA A 316 21.93 27.50 -0.03
CA ALA A 316 23.38 27.37 -0.08
C ALA A 316 24.04 27.84 1.23
N HIS A 317 23.64 27.27 2.37
CA HIS A 317 24.33 27.43 3.66
C HIS A 317 24.10 26.19 4.56
N SER A 318 25.12 25.35 4.68
CA SER A 318 25.47 24.57 5.88
C SER A 318 27.00 24.39 5.84
N PRO A 319 27.72 24.53 6.96
CA PRO A 319 29.17 24.80 6.92
C PRO A 319 30.03 23.54 6.92
N GLU A 320 31.21 23.65 6.30
CA GLU A 320 32.37 22.81 6.56
C GLU A 320 33.23 23.43 7.67
N ASP A 321 33.85 22.59 8.50
CA ASP A 321 35.16 22.87 9.11
C ASP A 321 35.82 21.50 9.39
N THR A 322 36.87 21.13 8.63
CA THR A 322 38.31 21.12 9.01
C THR A 322 38.64 20.24 10.25
N THR A 323 39.74 19.48 10.34
CA THR A 323 41.10 19.55 9.77
C THR A 323 41.74 18.16 9.60
N GLY A 324 42.74 17.99 8.72
CA GLY A 324 43.56 16.76 8.67
C GLY A 324 44.61 16.73 7.54
N THR A 325 45.84 17.17 7.81
CA THR A 325 46.88 17.48 6.81
C THR A 325 47.89 16.35 6.57
N ALA A 326 48.14 15.96 5.30
CA ALA A 326 49.43 15.48 4.72
C ALA A 326 49.19 15.11 3.24
N ALA A 327 49.68 15.83 2.22
CA ALA A 327 51.08 15.99 1.78
C ALA A 327 51.66 14.77 1.00
N GLY A 328 51.89 14.93 -0.31
CA GLY A 328 52.58 13.94 -1.16
C GLY A 328 52.17 14.07 -2.64
N ALA A 329 53.07 14.59 -3.49
CA ALA A 329 52.82 14.78 -4.92
C ALA A 329 53.00 13.49 -5.73
N ASP A 330 52.34 13.41 -6.90
CA ASP A 330 53.10 13.33 -8.15
C ASP A 330 52.29 13.83 -9.37
N SER A 331 52.99 14.10 -10.47
CA SER A 331 52.52 14.86 -11.63
C SER A 331 52.43 14.05 -12.93
N GLY A 332 51.46 14.37 -13.81
CA GLY A 332 51.51 13.85 -15.19
C GLY A 332 50.23 13.97 -16.03
N GLY A 333 50.35 14.57 -17.21
CA GLY A 333 49.47 14.25 -18.36
C GLY A 333 48.22 15.10 -18.57
N GLY A 334 48.39 16.37 -18.95
CA GLY A 334 47.27 17.19 -19.46
C GLY A 334 46.80 16.74 -20.84
N ALA A 335 45.58 16.19 -20.93
CA ALA A 335 44.87 16.01 -22.19
C ALA A 335 43.82 17.12 -22.36
N SER A 336 43.88 17.85 -23.47
CA SER A 336 42.95 18.92 -23.81
C SER A 336 41.52 18.37 -23.97
N HIS A 337 40.65 18.63 -23.00
CA HIS A 337 39.21 18.48 -23.19
C HIS A 337 38.69 19.67 -24.01
N ALA A 338 38.48 19.44 -25.30
CA ALA A 338 37.58 20.30 -26.08
C ALA A 338 36.20 20.32 -25.41
N ALA A 339 35.64 21.51 -25.20
CA ALA A 339 34.29 21.65 -24.67
C ALA A 339 33.29 20.93 -25.59
N PRO A 340 32.28 20.23 -25.04
CA PRO A 340 31.21 19.66 -25.86
C PRO A 340 30.46 20.79 -26.59
N PRO A 341 29.93 20.55 -27.80
CA PRO A 341 29.20 21.56 -28.54
C PRO A 341 27.94 21.96 -27.76
N GLU A 342 27.77 23.26 -27.52
CA GLU A 342 26.54 23.79 -26.92
C GLU A 342 25.36 23.51 -27.86
N ILE A 343 24.45 22.64 -27.41
CA ILE A 343 23.18 22.39 -28.10
C ILE A 343 22.37 23.68 -28.05
N ALA A 344 21.91 24.17 -29.20
CA ALA A 344 21.18 25.42 -29.27
C ALA A 344 19.87 25.32 -28.49
N THR A 345 19.47 26.40 -27.82
CA THR A 345 18.28 26.41 -26.95
C THR A 345 16.99 26.02 -27.67
N GLY A 346 16.87 26.33 -28.97
CA GLY A 346 15.74 25.93 -29.82
C GLY A 346 15.65 24.42 -30.09
N ASP A 347 16.78 23.69 -30.09
CA ASP A 347 16.78 22.24 -30.30
C ASP A 347 16.16 21.51 -29.09
N LEU A 348 16.41 22.03 -27.87
CA LEU A 348 15.87 21.48 -26.62
C LEU A 348 14.36 21.71 -26.48
N GLU A 349 13.82 22.79 -27.06
CA GLU A 349 12.38 23.07 -27.09
C GLU A 349 11.65 22.10 -28.02
N GLY A 350 12.17 21.88 -29.23
CA GLY A 350 11.67 20.85 -30.15
C GLY A 350 11.70 19.45 -29.53
N ALA A 351 12.77 19.12 -28.79
CA ALA A 351 12.90 17.84 -28.11
C ALA A 351 11.87 17.69 -26.95
N ARG A 352 11.64 18.74 -26.15
CA ARG A 352 10.57 18.78 -25.14
C ARG A 352 9.19 18.56 -25.76
N GLY A 353 8.91 19.16 -26.91
CA GLY A 353 7.69 18.91 -27.69
C GLY A 353 7.56 17.46 -28.17
N ALA A 354 8.66 16.84 -28.63
CA ALA A 354 8.69 15.44 -29.03
C ALA A 354 8.42 14.47 -27.85
N LEU A 355 8.90 14.78 -26.66
CA LEU A 355 8.55 14.05 -25.44
C LEU A 355 7.07 14.20 -25.08
N ALA A 356 6.52 15.42 -25.14
CA ALA A 356 5.11 15.65 -24.84
C ALA A 356 4.18 14.89 -25.81
N ALA A 357 4.49 14.91 -27.11
CA ALA A 357 3.80 14.11 -28.11
C ALA A 357 3.90 12.59 -27.84
N ARG A 358 5.06 12.13 -27.33
CA ARG A 358 5.25 10.73 -26.92
C ARG A 358 4.43 10.34 -25.70
N VAL A 359 4.34 11.19 -24.68
CA VAL A 359 3.50 10.95 -23.49
C VAL A 359 2.03 10.86 -23.92
N ALA A 360 1.57 11.76 -24.79
CA ALA A 360 0.21 11.73 -25.33
C ALA A 360 -0.08 10.45 -26.18
N ALA A 361 0.94 9.88 -26.82
CA ALA A 361 0.82 8.64 -27.60
C ALA A 361 0.86 7.35 -26.75
N VAL A 362 1.44 7.42 -25.54
CA VAL A 362 1.55 6.28 -24.60
C VAL A 362 1.18 6.75 -23.17
N PRO A 363 -0.08 7.17 -22.94
CA PRO A 363 -0.51 7.73 -21.67
C PRO A 363 -0.64 6.65 -20.59
N GLY A 364 -0.29 6.97 -19.35
CA GLY A 364 -0.35 6.06 -18.22
C GLY A 364 0.61 4.88 -18.35
N ILE A 365 1.79 5.12 -18.93
CA ILE A 365 2.91 4.18 -18.93
C ILE A 365 3.24 3.75 -17.49
N ARG A 366 3.66 2.51 -17.32
CA ARG A 366 3.90 1.89 -16.02
C ARG A 366 5.32 1.43 -15.85
N LEU A 367 5.79 1.38 -14.62
CA LEU A 367 7.13 0.92 -14.25
C LEU A 367 7.13 -0.55 -13.80
N PRO A 368 7.26 -1.55 -14.71
CA PRO A 368 7.25 -2.96 -14.32
C PRO A 368 8.22 -3.26 -13.17
N GLY A 369 7.69 -3.65 -12.01
CA GLY A 369 8.49 -3.88 -10.82
C GLY A 369 9.20 -5.25 -10.81
N ALA A 370 9.46 -5.75 -9.61
CA ALA A 370 9.98 -7.08 -9.34
C ALA A 370 9.05 -7.84 -8.37
N VAL A 371 8.84 -9.13 -8.63
CA VAL A 371 8.19 -10.02 -7.65
C VAL A 371 9.17 -10.60 -6.63
N ASP A 372 10.46 -10.57 -6.94
CA ASP A 372 11.55 -11.02 -6.07
C ASP A 372 12.81 -10.17 -6.33
N ALA A 373 13.49 -9.76 -5.26
CA ALA A 373 14.63 -8.86 -5.33
C ALA A 373 15.91 -9.57 -5.80
N HIS A 374 16.14 -10.81 -5.36
CA HIS A 374 17.32 -11.58 -5.69
C HIS A 374 17.27 -11.98 -7.17
N GLU A 375 16.11 -12.46 -7.64
CA GLU A 375 15.86 -12.72 -9.06
C GLU A 375 16.12 -11.49 -9.93
N MET A 376 15.63 -10.30 -9.52
CA MET A 376 15.87 -9.07 -10.27
C MET A 376 17.36 -8.69 -10.31
N LEU A 377 18.12 -8.94 -9.23
CA LEU A 377 19.56 -8.73 -9.21
C LEU A 377 20.29 -9.66 -10.20
N PHE A 378 19.98 -10.95 -10.19
CA PHE A 378 20.60 -11.90 -11.12
C PHE A 378 20.22 -11.61 -12.58
N ARG A 379 18.97 -11.24 -12.85
CA ARG A 379 18.54 -10.75 -14.18
C ARG A 379 19.37 -9.55 -14.63
N ALA A 380 19.61 -8.58 -13.74
CA ALA A 380 20.39 -7.38 -14.06
C ALA A 380 21.87 -7.70 -14.32
N ILE A 381 22.54 -8.47 -13.44
CA ILE A 381 23.97 -8.81 -13.58
C ILE A 381 24.20 -9.68 -14.83
N ILE A 382 23.42 -10.74 -15.01
CA ILE A 382 23.55 -11.63 -16.18
C ILE A 382 23.32 -10.85 -17.47
N GLY A 383 22.29 -9.98 -17.49
CA GLY A 383 21.92 -9.14 -18.63
C GLY A 383 22.88 -7.99 -18.98
N GLN A 384 23.87 -7.66 -18.15
CA GLN A 384 24.84 -6.60 -18.44
C GLN A 384 25.50 -6.79 -19.81
N GLN A 385 25.59 -5.72 -20.62
CA GLN A 385 26.34 -5.68 -21.89
C GLN A 385 25.91 -6.71 -22.96
N ILE A 386 24.77 -7.38 -22.81
CA ILE A 386 24.24 -8.35 -23.78
C ILE A 386 22.79 -8.02 -24.17
N THR A 387 22.27 -8.67 -25.22
CA THR A 387 20.87 -8.48 -25.62
C THR A 387 19.91 -9.16 -24.63
N VAL A 388 18.67 -8.66 -24.54
CA VAL A 388 17.62 -9.27 -23.71
C VAL A 388 17.38 -10.74 -24.10
N ALA A 389 17.46 -11.08 -25.38
CA ALA A 389 17.37 -12.47 -25.85
C ALA A 389 18.51 -13.34 -25.31
N ALA A 390 19.77 -12.88 -25.39
CA ALA A 390 20.91 -13.62 -24.84
C ALA A 390 20.82 -13.78 -23.31
N ALA A 391 20.38 -12.74 -22.60
CA ALA A 391 20.14 -12.79 -21.16
C ALA A 391 19.09 -13.85 -20.79
N ARG A 392 17.95 -13.89 -21.52
CA ARG A 392 16.92 -14.93 -21.33
C ARG A 392 17.46 -16.34 -21.56
N THR A 393 18.33 -16.56 -22.56
CA THR A 393 18.96 -17.86 -22.80
C THR A 393 19.83 -18.29 -21.61
N MET A 394 20.65 -17.39 -21.05
CA MET A 394 21.49 -17.68 -19.88
C MET A 394 20.64 -17.94 -18.63
N LEU A 395 19.63 -17.11 -18.37
CA LEU A 395 18.71 -17.26 -17.24
C LEU A 395 17.89 -18.55 -17.32
N HIS A 396 17.44 -18.95 -18.52
CA HIS A 396 16.76 -20.23 -18.73
C HIS A 396 17.66 -21.43 -18.45
N ARG A 397 18.92 -21.40 -18.90
CA ARG A 397 19.89 -22.46 -18.58
C ARG A 397 20.13 -22.57 -17.08
N LEU A 398 20.27 -21.43 -16.39
CA LEU A 398 20.42 -21.40 -14.93
C LEU A 398 19.17 -21.96 -14.23
N ALA A 399 17.97 -21.59 -14.68
CA ALA A 399 16.71 -22.13 -14.17
C ALA A 399 16.57 -23.65 -14.37
N VAL A 400 16.92 -24.18 -15.55
CA VAL A 400 16.86 -25.62 -15.82
C VAL A 400 17.91 -26.41 -15.02
N ALA A 401 19.09 -25.84 -14.78
CA ALA A 401 20.17 -26.53 -14.09
C ALA A 401 20.12 -26.46 -12.56
N ALA A 402 19.48 -25.42 -12.00
CA ALA A 402 19.52 -25.11 -10.56
C ALA A 402 18.16 -24.75 -9.95
N GLY A 403 17.09 -24.68 -10.74
CA GLY A 403 15.75 -24.31 -10.29
C GLY A 403 14.96 -25.51 -9.76
N THR A 404 14.16 -25.28 -8.72
CA THR A 404 13.31 -26.32 -8.12
C THR A 404 12.08 -26.58 -9.00
N PRO A 405 11.75 -27.83 -9.36
CA PRO A 405 10.51 -28.17 -10.07
C PRO A 405 9.25 -27.78 -9.30
N LEU A 406 8.20 -27.38 -10.02
CA LEU A 406 6.90 -27.06 -9.44
C LEU A 406 5.98 -28.29 -9.45
N GLU A 407 5.75 -28.90 -8.29
CA GLU A 407 5.06 -30.19 -8.14
C GLU A 407 3.60 -30.20 -8.67
N THR A 408 2.95 -29.02 -8.77
CA THR A 408 1.55 -28.89 -9.18
C THR A 408 1.28 -29.31 -10.63
N ALA A 409 2.30 -29.44 -11.48
CA ALA A 409 2.14 -29.85 -12.88
C ALA A 409 1.55 -31.27 -13.05
N ALA A 410 1.61 -32.12 -12.02
CA ALA A 410 1.06 -33.47 -12.06
C ALA A 410 -0.43 -33.57 -11.66
N ALA A 411 -0.96 -32.60 -10.90
CA ALA A 411 -2.30 -32.69 -10.30
C ALA A 411 -3.43 -32.08 -11.17
N ASP A 412 -3.09 -31.15 -12.06
CA ASP A 412 -4.07 -30.48 -12.94
C ASP A 412 -4.16 -31.07 -14.36
N ALA A 413 -3.33 -32.06 -14.68
CA ALA A 413 -3.31 -32.70 -16.00
C ALA A 413 -4.61 -33.44 -16.36
N ASP A 414 -5.42 -33.81 -15.36
CA ASP A 414 -6.64 -34.63 -15.51
C ASP A 414 -7.94 -33.82 -15.31
N ARG A 415 -7.84 -32.48 -15.18
CA ARG A 415 -8.98 -31.60 -14.90
C ARG A 415 -9.58 -31.03 -16.20
N PRO A 416 -10.88 -31.21 -16.50
CA PRO A 416 -11.47 -30.72 -17.74
C PRO A 416 -11.50 -29.19 -17.76
N THR A 417 -10.71 -28.60 -18.66
CA THR A 417 -10.70 -27.15 -18.89
C THR A 417 -12.04 -26.70 -19.47
N GLY A 418 -12.76 -25.84 -18.75
CA GLY A 418 -14.02 -25.27 -19.22
C GLY A 418 -13.86 -24.60 -20.59
N ALA A 419 -14.79 -24.87 -21.51
CA ALA A 419 -14.72 -24.46 -22.92
C ALA A 419 -14.53 -22.94 -23.06
N GLY A 420 -13.28 -22.52 -23.33
CA GLY A 420 -12.86 -21.12 -23.39
C GLY A 420 -11.45 -20.90 -22.85
N ALA A 421 -11.00 -21.71 -21.89
CA ALA A 421 -9.60 -21.74 -21.48
C ALA A 421 -8.74 -22.41 -22.57
N ARG A 422 -8.11 -21.60 -23.45
CA ARG A 422 -6.88 -22.04 -24.12
C ARG A 422 -5.95 -22.57 -23.04
N ALA A 423 -5.46 -23.81 -23.17
CA ALA A 423 -4.57 -24.43 -22.19
C ALA A 423 -3.37 -23.51 -21.95
N ALA A 424 -3.42 -22.73 -20.88
CA ALA A 424 -2.32 -21.90 -20.45
C ALA A 424 -1.29 -22.87 -19.90
N SER A 425 -0.16 -22.99 -20.58
CA SER A 425 0.96 -23.76 -20.06
C SER A 425 1.26 -23.27 -18.64
N VAL A 426 1.31 -24.19 -17.68
CA VAL A 426 1.61 -23.89 -16.29
C VAL A 426 3.14 -23.78 -16.14
N PRO A 427 3.68 -22.85 -15.33
CA PRO A 427 5.09 -22.84 -14.99
C PRO A 427 5.54 -24.18 -14.40
N THR A 428 6.75 -24.62 -14.74
CA THR A 428 7.30 -25.93 -14.35
C THR A 428 8.48 -25.84 -13.39
N LEU A 429 9.08 -24.65 -13.24
CA LEU A 429 10.26 -24.38 -12.43
C LEU A 429 10.05 -23.13 -11.57
N LEU A 430 10.65 -23.09 -10.39
CA LEU A 430 10.93 -21.87 -9.66
C LEU A 430 12.24 -21.22 -10.15
N PHE A 431 12.38 -19.92 -9.95
CA PHE A 431 13.69 -19.26 -10.11
C PHE A 431 14.66 -19.79 -9.04
N PRO A 432 15.92 -20.10 -9.37
CA PRO A 432 16.88 -20.62 -8.40
C PRO A 432 17.13 -19.67 -7.24
N THR A 433 17.18 -20.20 -6.02
CA THR A 433 17.58 -19.45 -4.81
C THR A 433 19.04 -19.01 -4.89
N ALA A 434 19.44 -18.03 -4.08
CA ALA A 434 20.83 -17.59 -3.99
C ALA A 434 21.81 -18.75 -3.71
N ALA A 435 21.47 -19.65 -2.78
CA ALA A 435 22.29 -20.83 -2.49
C ALA A 435 22.44 -21.78 -3.69
N GLN A 436 21.36 -22.01 -4.45
CA GLN A 436 21.41 -22.78 -5.70
C GLN A 436 22.26 -22.07 -6.77
N ILE A 437 22.18 -20.75 -6.87
CA ILE A 437 22.99 -19.99 -7.84
C ILE A 437 24.47 -20.03 -7.47
N ALA A 438 24.84 -19.90 -6.19
CA ALA A 438 26.22 -20.05 -5.72
C ALA A 438 26.81 -21.42 -6.11
N ALA A 439 26.05 -22.50 -5.87
CA ALA A 439 26.49 -23.87 -6.18
C ALA A 439 26.61 -24.19 -7.68
N HIS A 440 25.78 -23.58 -8.54
CA HIS A 440 25.66 -23.99 -9.96
C HIS A 440 26.13 -22.95 -10.99
N ALA A 441 26.18 -21.65 -10.67
CA ALA A 441 26.43 -20.62 -11.68
C ALA A 441 27.81 -20.73 -12.35
N GLY A 442 28.84 -21.15 -11.60
CA GLY A 442 30.21 -21.28 -12.10
C GLY A 442 30.39 -22.34 -13.20
N SER A 443 29.54 -23.37 -13.24
CA SER A 443 29.58 -24.45 -14.25
C SER A 443 28.52 -24.29 -15.35
N VAL A 444 27.44 -23.55 -15.09
CA VAL A 444 26.29 -23.39 -16.00
C VAL A 444 26.39 -22.12 -16.87
N LEU A 445 26.93 -21.03 -16.32
CA LEU A 445 27.04 -19.75 -17.03
C LEU A 445 28.29 -19.71 -17.92
N TYR A 446 28.20 -18.98 -19.02
CA TYR A 446 29.28 -18.77 -19.98
C TYR A 446 29.44 -17.27 -20.30
N GLY A 447 30.65 -16.88 -20.71
CA GLY A 447 31.00 -15.48 -20.98
C GLY A 447 32.20 -15.01 -20.14
N PRO A 448 32.33 -13.70 -19.87
CA PRO A 448 33.47 -13.15 -19.13
C PRO A 448 33.58 -13.74 -17.71
N ARG A 449 34.73 -14.35 -17.39
CA ARG A 449 34.98 -14.97 -16.07
C ARG A 449 34.72 -14.03 -14.89
N ALA A 450 35.07 -12.75 -15.02
CA ALA A 450 34.80 -11.73 -14.00
C ALA A 450 33.30 -11.56 -13.70
N LYS A 451 32.42 -11.63 -14.72
CA LYS A 451 30.97 -11.57 -14.52
C LYS A 451 30.46 -12.84 -13.82
N ILE A 452 30.96 -14.01 -14.20
CA ILE A 452 30.56 -15.28 -13.56
C ILE A 452 30.99 -15.27 -12.08
N ALA A 453 32.21 -14.84 -11.78
CA ALA A 453 32.69 -14.65 -10.41
C ALA A 453 31.83 -13.63 -9.63
N THR A 454 31.41 -12.54 -10.27
CA THR A 454 30.46 -11.57 -9.67
C THR A 454 29.14 -12.25 -9.30
N VAL A 455 28.55 -13.04 -10.22
CA VAL A 455 27.29 -13.77 -9.96
C VAL A 455 27.44 -14.75 -8.78
N VAL A 456 28.55 -15.49 -8.71
CA VAL A 456 28.82 -16.44 -7.61
C VAL A 456 28.98 -15.70 -6.28
N ALA A 457 29.87 -14.70 -6.21
CA ALA A 457 30.10 -13.95 -4.97
C ALA A 457 28.85 -13.22 -4.44
N VAL A 458 28.04 -12.66 -5.34
CA VAL A 458 26.74 -12.07 -4.98
C VAL A 458 25.76 -13.13 -4.48
N ALA A 459 25.76 -14.32 -5.08
CA ALA A 459 24.92 -15.43 -4.63
C ALA A 459 25.35 -15.98 -3.27
N GLU A 460 26.64 -16.04 -2.99
CA GLU A 460 27.20 -16.41 -1.68
C GLU A 460 26.83 -15.37 -0.61
N ALA A 461 26.99 -14.07 -0.88
CA ALA A 461 26.61 -12.99 0.04
C ALA A 461 25.10 -12.95 0.33
N LEU A 462 24.26 -13.20 -0.67
CA LEU A 462 22.80 -13.33 -0.49
C LEU A 462 22.41 -14.62 0.28
N ALA A 463 23.16 -15.70 0.11
CA ALA A 463 22.89 -16.98 0.77
C ALA A 463 23.36 -17.02 2.23
N SER A 464 24.42 -16.28 2.56
CA SER A 464 24.93 -16.11 3.93
C SER A 464 24.18 -15.06 4.75
N GLY A 465 23.46 -14.15 4.09
CA GLY A 465 22.81 -12.99 4.71
C GLY A 465 23.74 -11.78 4.89
N GLU A 466 24.96 -11.82 4.36
CA GLU A 466 25.86 -10.65 4.29
C GLU A 466 25.26 -9.53 3.41
N LEU A 467 24.52 -9.92 2.37
CA LEU A 467 23.70 -9.01 1.57
C LEU A 467 22.22 -9.34 1.76
N GLU A 468 21.45 -8.41 2.33
CA GLU A 468 19.99 -8.42 2.29
C GLU A 468 19.48 -7.36 1.30
N ILE A 469 18.47 -7.70 0.50
CA ILE A 469 17.79 -6.75 -0.40
C ILE A 469 16.28 -6.83 -0.18
N SER A 470 15.65 -5.68 0.07
CA SER A 470 14.23 -5.61 0.42
C SER A 470 13.48 -4.51 -0.32
N SER A 471 12.18 -4.69 -0.52
CA SER A 471 11.25 -3.64 -1.00
C SER A 471 11.17 -2.44 -0.03
N GLY A 472 11.58 -2.63 1.22
CA GLY A 472 11.68 -1.61 2.25
C GLY A 472 13.08 -1.01 2.44
N ASP A 473 14.04 -1.27 1.55
CA ASP A 473 15.34 -0.58 1.59
C ASP A 473 15.21 0.91 1.25
N ASP A 474 16.13 1.73 1.77
CA ASP A 474 16.39 3.09 1.30
C ASP A 474 17.18 3.02 -0.02
N ALA A 475 16.78 3.79 -1.03
CA ALA A 475 17.36 3.70 -2.37
C ALA A 475 18.82 4.17 -2.44
N ALA A 476 19.24 5.09 -1.59
CA ALA A 476 20.63 5.55 -1.56
C ALA A 476 21.54 4.52 -0.86
N GLU A 477 21.09 3.92 0.24
CA GLU A 477 21.80 2.85 0.95
C GLU A 477 21.87 1.56 0.13
N LEU A 478 20.76 1.14 -0.49
CA LEU A 478 20.77 0.00 -1.41
C LEU A 478 21.78 0.21 -2.53
N ARG A 479 21.81 1.41 -3.13
CA ARG A 479 22.78 1.74 -4.17
C ARG A 479 24.21 1.69 -3.65
N ARG A 480 24.52 2.29 -2.49
CA ARG A 480 25.85 2.24 -1.87
C ARG A 480 26.34 0.81 -1.68
N ARG A 481 25.54 -0.03 -1.00
CA ARG A 481 25.86 -1.44 -0.73
C ARG A 481 26.08 -2.23 -2.02
N LEU A 482 25.22 -2.04 -3.02
CA LEU A 482 25.36 -2.70 -4.32
C LEU A 482 26.63 -2.25 -5.06
N THR A 483 26.94 -0.95 -5.10
CA THR A 483 28.16 -0.44 -5.80
C THR A 483 29.47 -0.78 -5.12
N ALA A 484 29.45 -1.20 -3.85
CA ALA A 484 30.63 -1.70 -3.16
C ALA A 484 31.04 -3.12 -3.61
N LEU A 485 30.13 -3.86 -4.26
CA LEU A 485 30.37 -5.22 -4.72
C LEU A 485 31.11 -5.23 -6.08
N PRO A 486 32.24 -5.95 -6.22
CA PRO A 486 32.97 -6.03 -7.48
C PRO A 486 32.07 -6.49 -8.63
N GLY A 487 32.10 -5.76 -9.75
CA GLY A 487 31.29 -6.07 -10.95
C GLY A 487 29.87 -5.49 -10.95
N ILE A 488 29.44 -4.81 -9.87
CA ILE A 488 28.18 -4.07 -9.82
C ILE A 488 28.45 -2.57 -9.92
N GLY A 489 28.07 -1.96 -11.05
CA GLY A 489 28.17 -0.52 -11.27
C GLY A 489 26.85 0.23 -11.05
N ASP A 490 26.91 1.56 -11.13
CA ASP A 490 25.77 2.48 -10.98
C ASP A 490 24.53 2.09 -11.79
N TRP A 491 24.70 1.59 -13.03
CA TRP A 491 23.58 1.15 -13.85
C TRP A 491 22.81 -0.01 -13.20
N THR A 492 23.51 -1.02 -12.67
CA THR A 492 22.86 -2.16 -12.00
C THR A 492 22.23 -1.71 -10.68
N ALA A 493 22.95 -0.94 -9.86
CA ALA A 493 22.44 -0.42 -8.60
C ALA A 493 21.18 0.46 -8.78
N GLY A 494 21.21 1.37 -9.76
CA GLY A 494 20.06 2.19 -10.14
C GLY A 494 18.90 1.37 -10.71
N TYR A 495 19.17 0.39 -11.58
CA TYR A 495 18.13 -0.49 -12.15
C TYR A 495 17.44 -1.31 -11.06
N LEU A 496 18.16 -1.73 -10.02
CA LEU A 496 17.59 -2.41 -8.86
C LEU A 496 16.73 -1.47 -8.01
N ALA A 497 17.19 -0.25 -7.69
CA ALA A 497 16.37 0.74 -6.99
C ALA A 497 15.08 1.06 -7.77
N MET A 498 15.17 1.21 -9.10
CA MET A 498 14.03 1.41 -9.99
C MET A 498 13.03 0.24 -9.97
N ARG A 499 13.50 -1.01 -10.04
CA ARG A 499 12.63 -2.19 -10.23
C ARG A 499 12.15 -2.85 -8.93
N VAL A 500 12.97 -2.88 -7.88
CA VAL A 500 12.67 -3.56 -6.60
C VAL A 500 11.94 -2.64 -5.63
N LEU A 501 12.39 -1.39 -5.51
CA LEU A 501 11.76 -0.40 -4.64
C LEU A 501 10.59 0.32 -5.33
N GLY A 502 10.48 0.19 -6.65
CA GLY A 502 9.56 0.98 -7.47
C GLY A 502 9.95 2.47 -7.53
N ASN A 503 11.22 2.80 -7.30
CA ASN A 503 11.65 4.19 -7.15
C ASN A 503 11.36 4.98 -8.46
N PRO A 504 10.55 6.05 -8.41
CA PRO A 504 10.07 6.77 -9.59
C PRO A 504 11.11 7.74 -10.17
N ASP A 505 12.25 7.95 -9.50
CA ASP A 505 13.17 9.06 -9.79
C ASP A 505 14.60 8.64 -10.16
N ILE A 506 14.76 7.47 -10.77
CA ILE A 506 16.05 6.94 -11.24
C ILE A 506 16.25 7.23 -12.73
N LEU A 507 17.38 7.86 -13.07
CA LEU A 507 17.82 8.05 -14.46
C LEU A 507 19.02 7.16 -14.78
N LEU A 508 18.86 6.22 -15.71
CA LEU A 508 19.92 5.29 -16.10
C LEU A 508 20.78 5.87 -17.24
N THR A 509 21.57 6.91 -16.95
CA THR A 509 22.34 7.65 -17.97
C THR A 509 23.43 6.82 -18.66
N GLY A 510 23.89 5.73 -18.06
CA GLY A 510 24.78 4.75 -18.68
C GLY A 510 24.10 3.76 -19.63
N ASP A 511 22.77 3.73 -19.68
CA ASP A 511 22.00 2.79 -20.49
C ASP A 511 21.99 3.19 -21.97
N VAL A 512 22.48 2.30 -22.84
CA VAL A 512 22.61 2.55 -24.29
C VAL A 512 21.25 2.79 -24.95
N ALA A 513 20.18 2.16 -24.48
CA ALA A 513 18.85 2.34 -25.03
C ALA A 513 18.19 3.64 -24.53
N VAL A 514 18.38 4.03 -23.26
CA VAL A 514 17.96 5.37 -22.78
C VAL A 514 18.65 6.47 -23.59
N ARG A 515 19.96 6.38 -23.79
CA ARG A 515 20.74 7.35 -24.60
C ARG A 515 20.31 7.37 -26.07
N SER A 516 20.06 6.20 -26.66
CA SER A 516 19.52 6.10 -28.03
C SER A 516 18.12 6.71 -28.16
N GLY A 517 17.31 6.61 -27.10
CA GLY A 517 16.00 7.23 -27.00
C GLY A 517 16.06 8.74 -26.85
N ALA A 518 16.99 9.24 -26.03
CA ALA A 518 17.27 10.67 -25.89
C ALA A 518 17.62 11.27 -27.25
N ARG A 519 18.60 10.69 -27.96
CA ARG A 519 18.96 11.08 -29.32
C ARG A 519 17.78 11.02 -30.30
N ALA A 520 16.93 9.99 -30.22
CA ALA A 520 15.77 9.83 -31.10
C ALA A 520 14.68 10.90 -30.87
N LEU A 521 14.63 11.51 -29.68
CA LEU A 521 13.73 12.63 -29.36
C LEU A 521 14.42 14.00 -29.46
N GLY A 522 15.72 14.07 -29.80
CA GLY A 522 16.49 15.33 -29.89
C GLY A 522 17.15 15.80 -28.59
N PHE A 523 17.14 14.99 -27.52
CA PHE A 523 17.80 15.31 -26.26
C PHE A 523 19.31 14.99 -26.26
N PRO A 524 20.09 15.62 -25.36
CA PRO A 524 21.49 15.25 -25.14
C PRO A 524 21.61 13.76 -24.80
N ASP A 525 22.52 13.05 -25.45
CA ASP A 525 22.77 11.62 -25.21
C ASP A 525 24.12 11.35 -24.54
N ALA A 526 24.88 12.38 -24.18
CA ALA A 526 26.03 12.27 -23.29
C ALA A 526 25.55 12.09 -21.83
N PRO A 527 26.10 11.13 -21.04
CA PRO A 527 25.54 10.80 -19.72
C PRO A 527 25.44 11.95 -18.71
N ARG A 528 26.37 12.92 -18.74
CA ARG A 528 26.36 14.09 -17.85
C ARG A 528 25.30 15.11 -18.27
N GLU A 529 25.29 15.48 -19.54
CA GLU A 529 24.32 16.45 -20.09
C GLU A 529 22.88 15.93 -19.96
N LEU A 530 22.67 14.64 -20.24
CA LEU A 530 21.39 13.97 -20.02
C LEU A 530 20.96 14.00 -18.55
N ALA A 531 21.88 13.86 -17.59
CA ALA A 531 21.58 13.98 -16.17
C ALA A 531 21.14 15.40 -15.78
N THR A 532 21.87 16.42 -16.27
CA THR A 532 21.55 17.83 -16.01
C THR A 532 20.20 18.21 -16.62
N TRP A 533 19.95 17.86 -17.88
CA TRP A 533 18.69 18.16 -18.56
C TRP A 533 17.50 17.43 -17.92
N ALA A 534 17.65 16.15 -17.57
CA ALA A 534 16.57 15.36 -16.98
C ALA A 534 16.25 15.75 -15.52
N ALA A 535 17.03 16.62 -14.88
CA ALA A 535 16.77 17.09 -13.52
C ALA A 535 15.41 17.81 -13.40
N ASP A 536 14.97 18.51 -14.45
CA ASP A 536 13.66 19.17 -14.54
C ASP A 536 12.47 18.20 -14.37
N TYR A 537 12.70 16.90 -14.61
CA TYR A 537 11.68 15.84 -14.60
C TYR A 537 11.63 15.06 -13.28
N ALA A 538 12.39 15.46 -12.26
CA ALA A 538 12.25 14.89 -10.92
C ALA A 538 10.87 15.28 -10.33
N PRO A 539 10.17 14.38 -9.60
CA PRO A 539 10.61 13.07 -9.11
C PRO A 539 10.23 11.87 -10.02
N TRP A 540 10.14 12.06 -11.35
CA TRP A 540 9.58 11.08 -12.30
C TRP A 540 10.60 10.55 -13.33
N ARG A 541 11.90 10.66 -13.06
CA ARG A 541 12.96 10.29 -14.02
C ARG A 541 12.97 8.80 -14.42
N SER A 542 12.39 7.90 -13.61
CA SER A 542 12.18 6.50 -14.01
C SER A 542 11.14 6.37 -15.13
N TYR A 543 10.04 7.15 -15.08
CA TYR A 543 9.03 7.16 -16.13
C TYR A 543 9.56 7.80 -17.42
N LEU A 544 10.37 8.85 -17.28
CA LEU A 544 11.17 9.37 -18.40
C LEU A 544 12.05 8.28 -19.04
N CYS A 545 12.76 7.45 -18.26
CA CYS A 545 13.52 6.32 -18.81
C CYS A 545 12.66 5.35 -19.63
N LEU A 546 11.41 5.08 -19.21
CA LEU A 546 10.48 4.23 -19.95
C LEU A 546 10.11 4.82 -21.31
N HIS A 547 9.79 6.12 -21.36
CA HIS A 547 9.54 6.81 -22.61
C HIS A 547 10.77 6.81 -23.52
N LEU A 548 11.98 7.06 -22.98
CA LEU A 548 13.23 7.00 -23.76
C LEU A 548 13.50 5.59 -24.30
N TRP A 549 13.34 4.53 -23.50
CA TRP A 549 13.44 3.15 -23.99
C TRP A 549 12.46 2.83 -25.11
N GLY A 550 11.20 3.29 -25.00
CA GLY A 550 10.22 3.14 -26.07
C GLY A 550 10.63 3.89 -27.34
N ALA A 551 11.13 5.12 -27.23
CA ALA A 551 11.58 5.91 -28.39
C ALA A 551 12.76 5.23 -29.11
N ALA A 552 13.67 4.61 -28.36
CA ALA A 552 14.74 3.79 -28.93
C ALA A 552 14.22 2.55 -29.67
N ALA A 553 13.17 1.90 -29.14
CA ALA A 553 12.52 0.75 -29.77
C ALA A 553 11.80 1.14 -31.07
N ASP A 554 11.04 2.23 -31.06
CA ASP A 554 10.33 2.76 -32.23
C ASP A 554 11.31 3.14 -33.35
N ALA A 555 12.39 3.86 -33.00
CA ALA A 555 13.46 4.19 -33.94
C ALA A 555 14.20 2.95 -34.48
N ALA A 556 14.35 1.89 -33.67
CA ALA A 556 14.93 0.62 -34.12
C ALA A 556 13.98 -0.18 -35.02
N ALA A 557 12.68 -0.13 -34.78
CA ALA A 557 11.67 -0.73 -35.66
C ALA A 557 11.61 -0.01 -37.01
N ALA A 558 11.59 1.33 -37.01
CA ALA A 558 11.59 2.14 -38.23
C ALA A 558 12.80 1.85 -39.14
N ARG A 559 14.00 1.61 -38.56
CA ARG A 559 15.21 1.21 -39.32
C ARG A 559 15.16 -0.21 -39.89
N ARG A 560 14.29 -1.09 -39.38
CA ARG A 560 14.12 -2.48 -39.86
C ARG A 560 13.06 -2.61 -40.95
N SER A 561 12.10 -1.69 -40.98
CA SER A 561 11.13 -1.59 -42.07
C SER A 561 11.84 -1.17 -43.37
N PRO A 562 11.67 -1.90 -44.49
CA PRO A 562 12.23 -1.46 -45.77
C PRO A 562 11.59 -0.13 -46.20
N PRO A 563 12.33 0.74 -46.90
CA PRO A 563 11.76 1.99 -47.39
C PRO A 563 10.60 1.68 -48.34
N ARG A 564 9.41 2.20 -48.02
CA ARG A 564 8.26 2.16 -48.93
C ARG A 564 8.62 2.99 -50.16
N THR A 565 8.93 2.31 -51.26
CA THR A 565 9.17 2.95 -52.56
C THR A 565 7.95 3.80 -52.94
N ARG A 566 8.17 5.11 -53.15
CA ARG A 566 7.16 6.03 -53.71
C ARG A 566 7.00 5.75 -55.21
N ALA A 567 6.51 4.56 -55.55
CA ALA A 567 6.36 4.04 -56.91
C ALA A 567 5.00 3.35 -57.10
N ALA A 568 3.93 3.99 -56.64
CA ALA A 568 2.52 3.68 -56.97
C ALA A 568 1.61 4.85 -56.53
N ALA A 569 1.94 6.08 -56.94
CA ALA A 569 1.10 7.26 -56.72
C ALA A 569 0.69 7.99 -58.02
N ASP A 570 1.27 7.59 -59.16
CA ASP A 570 0.88 8.05 -60.50
C ASP A 570 0.30 6.87 -61.30
N ALA A 571 -0.95 6.52 -60.98
CA ALA A 571 -1.83 5.77 -61.86
C ALA A 571 -3.24 6.35 -61.68
N SER A 572 -3.67 7.10 -62.70
CA SER A 572 -4.83 7.99 -62.70
C SER A 572 -6.14 7.37 -62.22
N ILE A 573 -6.91 8.20 -61.51
CA ILE A 573 -8.38 8.14 -61.51
C ILE A 573 -8.87 8.15 -62.97
N ASP A 574 -9.57 7.10 -63.39
CA ASP A 574 -10.67 7.24 -64.35
C ASP A 574 -11.81 6.28 -64.01
N ARG A 575 -13.05 6.71 -64.29
CA ARG A 575 -14.29 6.01 -63.96
C ARG A 575 -14.92 5.43 -65.22
N ARG A 576 -15.27 4.14 -65.23
CA ARG A 576 -16.55 3.62 -65.79
C ARG A 576 -16.74 2.12 -65.53
N SER A 577 -17.95 1.78 -65.09
CA SER A 577 -18.58 0.44 -65.16
C SER A 577 -19.16 0.24 -66.58
N PRO A 578 -19.75 -0.92 -67.02
CA PRO A 578 -20.12 -2.13 -66.27
C PRO A 578 -19.99 -3.51 -67.00
N LEU A 579 -20.44 -4.59 -66.32
CA LEU A 579 -21.06 -5.84 -66.85
C LEU A 579 -20.29 -6.76 -67.84
N ARG A 580 -20.00 -8.02 -67.44
CA ARG A 580 -20.66 -9.27 -67.94
C ARG A 580 -19.98 -10.57 -67.43
N ALA A 581 -20.72 -11.68 -67.50
CA ALA A 581 -20.34 -12.99 -66.96
C ALA A 581 -19.82 -14.00 -68.01
N ARG A 582 -19.00 -14.98 -67.56
CA ARG A 582 -18.79 -16.37 -68.05
C ARG A 582 -17.75 -17.02 -67.10
N ALA A 583 -17.93 -18.13 -66.40
CA ALA A 583 -18.54 -19.46 -66.65
C ALA A 583 -17.62 -20.45 -67.41
N ALA A 584 -17.03 -21.41 -66.67
CA ALA A 584 -16.53 -22.76 -67.03
C ALA A 584 -15.46 -23.18 -65.97
N ALA A 585 -15.72 -24.16 -65.10
CA ALA A 585 -15.49 -25.61 -65.26
C ALA A 585 -14.06 -26.05 -64.84
N GLY A 586 -13.87 -27.11 -64.04
CA GLY A 586 -14.88 -27.99 -63.42
C GLY A 586 -14.26 -28.96 -62.40
N ALA A 587 -15.12 -29.79 -61.79
CA ALA A 587 -14.76 -30.90 -60.91
C ALA A 587 -15.63 -32.12 -61.25
N PRO A 588 -15.15 -33.34 -60.96
CA PRO A 588 -16.00 -34.47 -60.53
C PRO A 588 -15.55 -34.94 -59.14
N GLN A 589 -16.38 -35.15 -58.10
CA GLN A 589 -17.73 -35.71 -57.90
C GLN A 589 -17.78 -37.20 -57.49
N GLY A 590 -18.58 -37.45 -56.44
CA GLY A 590 -19.20 -38.74 -56.06
C GLY A 590 -18.99 -39.11 -54.56
N ALA A 591 -19.95 -39.62 -53.78
CA ALA A 591 -21.43 -39.76 -53.87
C ALA A 591 -21.99 -40.29 -52.51
N ALA A 592 -23.28 -40.21 -52.12
CA ALA A 592 -24.36 -39.24 -52.36
C ALA A 592 -25.61 -39.51 -51.47
N SER A 593 -26.20 -38.48 -50.82
CA SER A 593 -27.63 -38.40 -50.37
C SER A 593 -28.12 -39.39 -49.27
N VAL A 594 -29.29 -39.26 -48.59
CA VAL A 594 -30.59 -38.56 -48.84
C VAL A 594 -31.18 -37.96 -47.54
N ALA A 595 -32.08 -36.96 -47.65
CA ALA A 595 -32.86 -36.30 -46.57
C ALA A 595 -34.27 -36.98 -46.38
N PRO A 596 -35.41 -36.38 -45.93
CA PRO A 596 -35.77 -35.00 -45.49
C PRO A 596 -36.57 -34.99 -44.13
N GLU A 597 -37.34 -34.00 -43.64
CA GLU A 597 -37.66 -32.60 -44.02
C GLU A 597 -37.95 -31.66 -42.79
N ARG A 598 -38.88 -30.69 -42.93
CA ARG A 598 -39.26 -29.52 -42.08
C ARG A 598 -40.27 -29.77 -40.94
N ALA A 599 -40.30 -28.88 -39.93
CA ALA A 599 -41.48 -28.07 -39.52
C ALA A 599 -41.21 -27.06 -38.37
N GLU A 600 -41.92 -25.92 -38.39
CA GLU A 600 -42.13 -24.87 -37.36
C GLU A 600 -43.58 -24.30 -37.61
N PRO A 601 -44.25 -23.46 -36.77
CA PRO A 601 -43.88 -22.82 -35.47
C PRO A 601 -45.00 -22.74 -34.36
N ALA A 602 -44.67 -22.14 -33.20
CA ALA A 602 -45.55 -21.41 -32.22
C ALA A 602 -46.67 -22.21 -31.45
N PRO A 603 -47.38 -21.67 -30.40
CA PRO A 603 -47.39 -20.32 -29.77
C PRO A 603 -47.25 -20.32 -28.20
N ALA A 604 -47.79 -19.30 -27.51
CA ALA A 604 -47.56 -18.99 -26.08
C ALA A 604 -48.86 -18.84 -25.21
N GLU A 605 -48.67 -18.65 -23.87
CA GLU A 605 -49.65 -18.26 -22.82
C GLU A 605 -50.71 -19.31 -22.36
N PRO A 606 -51.43 -19.16 -21.21
CA PRO A 606 -51.51 -18.04 -20.24
C PRO A 606 -51.36 -18.42 -18.73
N ALA A 607 -51.70 -17.48 -17.84
CA ALA A 607 -51.58 -17.53 -16.36
C ALA A 607 -52.65 -18.36 -15.60
N SER A 608 -52.43 -18.56 -14.29
CA SER A 608 -53.44 -19.07 -13.33
C SER A 608 -53.35 -18.32 -11.97
N ALA A 609 -54.42 -18.40 -11.17
CA ALA A 609 -54.79 -17.42 -10.13
C ALA A 609 -54.58 -17.87 -8.66
N ALA A 610 -54.97 -16.97 -7.74
CA ALA A 610 -55.07 -17.08 -6.28
C ALA A 610 -55.84 -18.35 -5.78
N VAL A 611 -55.92 -18.74 -4.48
CA VAL A 611 -56.44 -18.00 -3.29
C VAL A 611 -55.84 -18.53 -1.93
N PRO A 612 -56.34 -18.25 -0.69
CA PRO A 612 -55.58 -17.51 0.34
C PRO A 612 -55.42 -18.23 1.72
N THR A 613 -55.01 -17.51 2.79
CA THR A 613 -55.52 -17.49 4.21
C THR A 613 -54.42 -16.91 5.18
N PRO A 614 -54.67 -16.55 6.47
CA PRO A 614 -54.23 -15.23 6.99
C PRO A 614 -53.16 -15.36 8.14
N THR A 615 -52.84 -14.40 9.04
CA THR A 615 -53.57 -13.24 9.59
C THR A 615 -52.64 -12.16 10.19
N THR A 616 -53.24 -11.03 10.58
CA THR A 616 -52.72 -9.85 11.31
C THR A 616 -51.70 -10.06 12.45
N SER A 617 -50.75 -9.13 12.55
CA SER A 617 -50.42 -8.46 13.83
C SER A 617 -49.98 -7.00 13.59
N VAL A 618 -50.36 -6.09 14.49
CA VAL A 618 -50.28 -4.62 14.31
C VAL A 618 -49.14 -4.03 15.14
N ALA A 619 -48.30 -3.19 14.54
CA ALA A 619 -47.27 -2.41 15.25
C ALA A 619 -47.78 -0.99 15.60
N PRO A 620 -47.46 -0.44 16.78
CA PRO A 620 -47.96 0.87 17.21
C PRO A 620 -47.18 2.05 16.61
N PRO A 621 -47.81 3.22 16.39
CA PRO A 621 -47.15 4.38 15.81
C PRO A 621 -46.26 5.12 16.84
N ARG A 622 -45.00 5.36 16.48
CA ARG A 622 -44.10 6.24 17.26
C ARG A 622 -44.55 7.70 17.17
N ARG A 623 -44.78 8.34 18.32
CA ARG A 623 -45.03 9.79 18.40
C ARG A 623 -43.84 10.58 17.87
N ARG A 624 -44.09 11.49 16.92
CA ARG A 624 -43.14 12.56 16.56
C ARG A 624 -43.01 13.52 17.75
N ARG A 625 -41.81 13.68 18.31
CA ARG A 625 -41.43 14.92 19.00
C ARG A 625 -40.98 15.91 17.92
N ALA A 626 -41.56 17.10 17.91
CA ALA A 626 -41.04 18.21 17.13
C ALA A 626 -39.83 18.78 17.87
N SER A 627 -38.69 18.91 17.18
CA SER A 627 -37.55 19.66 17.68
C SER A 627 -37.70 21.12 17.26
N THR A 628 -37.81 22.03 18.23
CA THR A 628 -37.57 23.46 18.03
C THR A 628 -36.12 23.68 17.55
N PRO A 629 -35.85 24.76 16.80
CA PRO A 629 -34.52 25.00 16.25
C PRO A 629 -33.59 25.57 17.34
N THR A 630 -32.51 24.86 17.65
CA THR A 630 -31.41 25.40 18.47
C THR A 630 -30.35 26.04 17.58
N THR A 631 -29.90 27.21 18.00
CA THR A 631 -28.82 28.05 17.46
C THR A 631 -27.43 27.38 17.53
N PRO A 632 -26.37 27.97 16.92
CA PRO A 632 -25.04 27.36 16.87
C PRO A 632 -24.41 27.26 18.26
N HIS A 633 -23.71 26.15 18.55
CA HIS A 633 -22.94 26.00 19.79
C HIS A 633 -21.45 26.27 19.54
N GLU A 634 -21.06 27.51 19.85
CA GLU A 634 -19.94 27.87 20.73
C GLU A 634 -19.19 26.68 21.37
N GLY A 635 -17.85 26.63 21.24
CA GLY A 635 -17.04 25.56 21.88
C GLY A 635 -15.64 25.27 21.35
N ASP A 636 -15.15 25.93 20.30
CA ASP A 636 -13.73 25.82 19.88
C ASP A 636 -12.91 26.93 20.55
N HIS A 637 -12.78 26.83 21.87
CA HIS A 637 -11.90 27.68 22.68
C HIS A 637 -10.63 26.91 23.04
N PRO A 638 -9.44 27.55 23.00
CA PRO A 638 -8.21 26.91 23.40
C PRO A 638 -8.24 26.61 24.90
N MET A 639 -8.56 25.37 25.25
CA MET A 639 -8.63 24.91 26.64
C MET A 639 -7.24 24.94 27.28
N THR A 640 -7.08 25.74 28.33
CA THR A 640 -5.91 25.69 29.23
C THR A 640 -6.18 24.63 30.30
N ALA A 641 -5.14 24.00 30.83
CA ALA A 641 -5.29 23.06 31.94
C ALA A 641 -4.17 23.25 32.97
N THR A 642 -4.54 23.06 34.25
CA THR A 642 -3.60 23.14 35.37
C THR A 642 -2.99 21.77 35.60
N ILE A 643 -1.66 21.71 35.76
CA ILE A 643 -0.94 20.52 36.21
C ILE A 643 -0.33 20.73 37.60
N GLN A 644 -0.59 19.78 38.50
CA GLN A 644 0.08 19.68 39.81
C GLN A 644 0.78 18.32 39.92
N PHE A 645 1.89 18.28 40.66
CA PHE A 645 2.50 17.04 41.13
C PHE A 645 2.45 16.98 42.66
N VAL A 646 2.15 15.79 43.17
CA VAL A 646 2.10 15.43 44.59
C VAL A 646 3.10 14.30 44.83
N ASP A 647 3.96 14.42 45.84
CA ASP A 647 4.83 13.32 46.23
C ASP A 647 4.05 12.33 47.11
N THR A 648 4.04 11.05 46.71
CA THR A 648 3.33 9.97 47.43
C THR A 648 4.29 8.83 47.77
N PRO A 649 3.97 7.96 48.75
CA PRO A 649 4.71 6.73 49.03
C PRO A 649 4.95 5.81 47.82
N ASP A 650 4.08 5.89 46.80
CA ASP A 650 4.17 5.08 45.57
C ASP A 650 4.90 5.81 44.43
N GLY A 651 5.54 6.94 44.73
CA GLY A 651 6.22 7.81 43.78
C GLY A 651 5.47 9.12 43.51
N ARG A 652 6.03 9.94 42.63
CA ARG A 652 5.46 11.25 42.27
C ARG A 652 4.18 11.06 41.44
N PHE A 653 3.08 11.64 41.89
CA PHE A 653 1.75 11.54 41.28
C PHE A 653 1.39 12.88 40.61
N GLY A 654 1.20 12.87 39.29
CA GLY A 654 0.77 14.05 38.55
C GLY A 654 -0.74 14.06 38.29
N ILE A 655 -1.32 15.26 38.27
CA ILE A 655 -2.76 15.51 38.06
C ILE A 655 -2.88 16.65 37.04
N ILE A 656 -3.65 16.43 35.96
CA ILE A 656 -4.07 17.47 35.02
C ILE A 656 -5.56 17.70 35.22
N ALA A 657 -5.97 18.95 35.46
CA ALA A 657 -7.36 19.38 35.59
C ALA A 657 -7.71 20.50 34.61
N ASP A 658 -8.98 20.57 34.20
CA ASP A 658 -9.48 21.69 33.40
C ASP A 658 -9.69 22.98 34.21
N GLU A 659 -10.15 24.03 33.54
CA GLU A 659 -10.39 25.36 34.12
C GLU A 659 -11.49 25.35 35.20
N GLU A 660 -12.38 24.34 35.20
CA GLU A 660 -13.35 24.10 36.27
C GLU A 660 -12.81 23.19 37.40
N GLY A 661 -11.53 22.80 37.36
CA GLY A 661 -10.88 21.99 38.38
C GLY A 661 -11.19 20.49 38.32
N ARG A 662 -11.83 20.01 37.24
CA ARG A 662 -12.17 18.59 37.06
C ARG A 662 -10.99 17.83 36.45
N VAL A 663 -10.69 16.65 36.96
CA VAL A 663 -9.49 15.90 36.55
C VAL A 663 -9.67 15.29 35.16
N LEU A 664 -8.76 15.62 34.25
CA LEU A 664 -8.67 15.07 32.89
C LEU A 664 -7.82 13.78 32.87
N SER A 665 -6.67 13.81 33.54
CA SER A 665 -5.74 12.65 33.64
C SER A 665 -4.89 12.73 34.89
N SER A 666 -4.51 11.56 35.42
CA SER A 666 -3.67 11.47 36.62
C SER A 666 -2.91 10.14 36.70
N GLY A 667 -1.81 10.12 37.45
CA GLY A 667 -1.02 8.90 37.65
C GLY A 667 0.41 9.12 38.15
N TRP A 668 1.08 8.01 38.48
CA TRP A 668 2.41 7.99 39.08
C TRP A 668 3.49 8.20 38.01
N THR A 669 3.78 9.47 37.75
CA THR A 669 4.83 9.95 36.84
C THR A 669 5.26 11.36 37.24
N ALA A 670 6.52 11.71 36.95
CA ALA A 670 7.03 13.08 37.01
C ALA A 670 6.97 13.81 35.64
N ASP A 671 6.57 13.10 34.59
CA ASP A 671 6.51 13.57 33.21
C ASP A 671 5.08 14.01 32.83
N PRO A 672 4.85 15.29 32.47
CA PRO A 672 3.57 15.77 31.94
C PRO A 672 3.14 15.09 30.64
N GLU A 673 4.08 14.75 29.74
CA GLU A 673 3.74 14.17 28.43
C GLU A 673 3.10 12.78 28.58
N ALA A 674 3.59 11.97 29.54
CA ALA A 674 2.99 10.69 29.89
C ALA A 674 1.53 10.78 30.36
N LEU A 675 1.10 11.92 30.95
CA LEU A 675 -0.30 12.16 31.31
C LEU A 675 -1.11 12.62 30.09
N VAL A 676 -0.60 13.60 29.33
CA VAL A 676 -1.26 14.11 28.10
C VAL A 676 -1.46 13.00 27.06
N ALA A 677 -0.52 12.05 26.96
CA ALA A 677 -0.61 10.91 26.07
C ALA A 677 -1.84 10.01 26.33
N ARG A 678 -2.36 10.01 27.57
CA ARG A 678 -3.57 9.24 27.96
C ARG A 678 -4.87 9.95 27.58
N LEU A 679 -4.84 11.26 27.35
CA LEU A 679 -6.00 12.05 26.96
C LEU A 679 -6.40 11.78 25.51
N THR A 680 -7.70 11.64 25.27
CA THR A 680 -8.25 11.64 23.91
C THR A 680 -8.00 13.01 23.25
N PRO A 681 -7.83 13.09 21.91
CA PRO A 681 -7.45 14.34 21.25
C PRO A 681 -8.34 15.56 21.57
N SER A 682 -9.65 15.36 21.79
CA SER A 682 -10.58 16.44 22.15
C SER A 682 -10.64 16.79 23.64
N LEU A 683 -9.82 16.15 24.48
CA LEU A 683 -9.59 16.51 25.89
C LEU A 683 -8.12 16.90 26.13
N ARG A 684 -7.30 17.01 25.07
CA ARG A 684 -5.93 17.49 25.20
C ARG A 684 -5.97 19.01 25.33
N PRO A 685 -5.40 19.59 26.40
CA PRO A 685 -5.30 21.03 26.53
C PRO A 685 -4.33 21.59 25.49
N THR A 686 -4.52 22.86 25.14
CA THR A 686 -3.64 23.60 24.22
C THR A 686 -2.40 24.13 24.95
N SER A 687 -2.55 24.40 26.25
CA SER A 687 -1.54 24.90 27.19
C SER A 687 -1.65 24.15 28.52
N LEU A 688 -0.50 23.84 29.13
CA LEU A 688 -0.41 23.30 30.48
C LEU A 688 0.32 24.28 31.38
N GLU A 689 -0.31 24.68 32.48
CA GLU A 689 0.24 25.62 33.44
C GLU A 689 0.45 24.93 34.80
N ALA A 690 1.61 25.16 35.42
CA ALA A 690 1.89 24.60 36.74
C ALA A 690 1.10 25.37 37.81
N GLY A 691 0.33 24.65 38.63
CA GLY A 691 -0.52 25.26 39.65
C GLY A 691 -1.04 24.27 40.68
N THR A 692 -2.03 24.70 41.46
CA THR A 692 -2.71 23.89 42.48
C THR A 692 -4.09 23.44 42.00
N VAL A 693 -4.41 22.17 42.15
CA VAL A 693 -5.71 21.57 41.81
C VAL A 693 -6.35 20.98 43.07
N ALA A 694 -7.65 21.19 43.28
CA ALA A 694 -8.35 20.71 44.49
C ALA A 694 -8.23 19.19 44.69
N ALA A 695 -8.16 18.43 43.59
CA ALA A 695 -7.95 16.98 43.60
C ALA A 695 -6.65 16.53 44.30
N ALA A 696 -5.66 17.41 44.49
CA ALA A 696 -4.46 17.08 45.26
C ALA A 696 -4.75 16.87 46.76
N GLU A 697 -5.73 17.57 47.33
CA GLU A 697 -6.14 17.38 48.73
C GLU A 697 -6.76 15.99 48.93
N ALA A 698 -7.57 15.54 47.98
CA ALA A 698 -8.11 14.17 47.95
C ALA A 698 -7.01 13.09 47.88
N VAL A 699 -5.94 13.33 47.11
CA VAL A 699 -4.76 12.43 47.09
C VAL A 699 -4.08 12.39 48.46
N HIS A 700 -3.87 13.55 49.09
CA HIS A 700 -3.27 13.61 50.43
C HIS A 700 -4.11 12.88 51.48
N ALA A 701 -5.44 13.07 51.47
CA ALA A 701 -6.37 12.39 52.37
C ALA A 701 -6.38 10.87 52.14
N TYR A 702 -6.42 10.40 50.89
CA TYR A 702 -6.31 8.99 50.53
C TYR A 702 -5.02 8.35 51.05
N TYR A 703 -3.88 9.02 50.90
CA TYR A 703 -2.60 8.53 51.42
C TYR A 703 -2.48 8.63 52.95
N ALA A 704 -3.26 9.50 53.60
CA ALA A 704 -3.38 9.59 55.05
C ALA A 704 -4.33 8.54 55.68
N GLY A 705 -5.10 7.81 54.87
CA GLY A 705 -5.98 6.72 55.30
C GLY A 705 -7.47 6.92 55.00
N ASP A 706 -7.89 8.07 54.48
CA ASP A 706 -9.27 8.27 54.02
C ASP A 706 -9.44 7.73 52.59
N ILE A 707 -9.64 6.42 52.49
CA ILE A 707 -9.72 5.70 51.20
C ILE A 707 -10.88 6.17 50.29
N HIS A 708 -11.86 6.89 50.84
CA HIS A 708 -13.03 7.41 50.12
C HIS A 708 -12.86 8.86 49.64
N ALA A 709 -11.81 9.58 50.08
CA ALA A 709 -11.58 10.99 49.70
C ALA A 709 -11.47 11.22 48.17
N ILE A 710 -11.22 10.18 47.39
CA ILE A 710 -11.11 10.20 45.93
C ILE A 710 -12.44 9.93 45.19
N ASP A 711 -13.46 9.38 45.88
CA ASP A 711 -14.66 8.82 45.25
C ASP A 711 -15.61 9.89 44.70
N ASP A 712 -15.56 11.12 45.25
CA ASP A 712 -16.34 12.29 44.81
C ASP A 712 -15.57 13.24 43.86
N VAL A 713 -14.29 12.98 43.58
CA VAL A 713 -13.49 13.87 42.71
C VAL A 713 -14.07 13.88 41.29
N ALA A 714 -14.44 15.07 40.82
CA ALA A 714 -15.00 15.27 39.49
C ALA A 714 -13.94 14.96 38.41
N VAL A 715 -14.29 14.11 37.45
CA VAL A 715 -13.44 13.73 36.31
C VAL A 715 -14.12 14.05 34.99
N VAL A 716 -13.34 14.34 33.95
CA VAL A 716 -13.84 14.45 32.57
C VAL A 716 -13.17 13.39 31.71
N GLN A 717 -13.98 12.49 31.17
CA GLN A 717 -13.53 11.44 30.27
C GLN A 717 -14.40 11.39 29.01
N LYS A 718 -13.84 10.81 27.95
CA LYS A 718 -14.53 10.64 26.68
C LYS A 718 -14.16 9.31 26.06
N GLY A 719 -15.16 8.51 25.73
CA GLY A 719 -15.00 7.18 25.16
C GLY A 719 -16.27 6.75 24.43
N GLY A 720 -16.29 5.51 23.95
CA GLY A 720 -17.54 4.89 23.49
C GLY A 720 -18.48 4.58 24.67
N GLU A 721 -19.74 4.28 24.38
CA GLU A 721 -20.79 3.97 25.37
C GLU A 721 -20.32 2.93 26.42
N PHE A 722 -19.67 1.84 25.97
CA PHE A 722 -19.10 0.82 26.86
C PHE A 722 -17.96 1.35 27.75
N HIS A 723 -17.12 2.27 27.26
CA HIS A 723 -16.04 2.84 28.06
C HIS A 723 -16.57 3.80 29.12
N MET A 724 -17.57 4.62 28.78
CA MET A 724 -18.22 5.51 29.76
C MET A 724 -18.87 4.70 30.89
N LEU A 725 -19.69 3.70 30.55
CA LEU A 725 -20.29 2.78 31.53
C LEU A 725 -19.21 2.03 32.33
N GLY A 726 -18.12 1.63 31.68
CA GLY A 726 -16.96 1.01 32.32
C GLY A 726 -16.31 1.89 33.39
N TRP A 727 -16.10 3.18 33.12
CA TRP A 727 -15.46 4.10 34.06
C TRP A 727 -16.37 4.52 35.22
N GLU A 728 -17.67 4.66 34.96
CA GLU A 728 -18.70 4.81 35.99
C GLU A 728 -18.68 3.58 36.93
N LYS A 729 -18.79 2.38 36.35
CA LYS A 729 -18.83 1.13 37.13
C LYS A 729 -17.54 0.80 37.88
N LEU A 730 -16.39 1.35 37.47
CA LEU A 730 -15.14 1.25 38.22
C LEU A 730 -15.22 1.99 39.56
N ARG A 731 -15.89 3.15 39.63
CA ARG A 731 -16.05 3.93 40.88
C ARG A 731 -17.01 3.24 41.86
N GLU A 732 -17.89 2.38 41.37
CA GLU A 732 -18.77 1.54 42.21
C GLU A 732 -18.08 0.29 42.79
N ILE A 733 -16.81 0.00 42.46
CA ILE A 733 -16.11 -1.15 43.05
C ILE A 733 -15.65 -0.78 44.46
N GLU A 734 -16.21 -1.47 45.45
CA GLU A 734 -15.89 -1.32 46.87
C GLU A 734 -14.37 -1.43 47.14
N PRO A 735 -13.76 -0.49 47.87
CA PRO A 735 -12.36 -0.59 48.32
C PRO A 735 -12.09 -1.93 49.03
N GLY A 736 -10.90 -2.48 48.84
CA GLY A 736 -10.49 -3.74 49.47
C GLY A 736 -11.15 -5.01 48.90
N SER A 737 -12.17 -4.87 48.03
CA SER A 737 -12.91 -5.97 47.40
C SER A 737 -12.68 -6.02 45.87
N PRO A 738 -11.46 -6.31 45.39
CA PRO A 738 -11.13 -6.24 43.97
C PRO A 738 -11.83 -7.33 43.15
N LEU A 739 -12.33 -6.96 41.98
CA LEU A 739 -12.95 -7.87 41.01
C LEU A 739 -11.92 -8.41 40.01
N THR A 740 -12.08 -9.62 39.50
CA THR A 740 -11.39 -10.03 38.27
C THR A 740 -12.01 -9.34 37.04
N TYR A 741 -11.30 -9.29 35.90
CA TYR A 741 -11.89 -8.83 34.63
C TYR A 741 -13.16 -9.61 34.22
N GLN A 742 -13.35 -10.84 34.71
CA GLN A 742 -14.55 -11.63 34.42
C GLN A 742 -15.74 -11.18 35.27
N GLU A 743 -15.53 -10.97 36.56
CA GLU A 743 -16.56 -10.43 37.47
C GLU A 743 -16.89 -8.97 37.13
N PHE A 744 -15.89 -8.15 36.79
CA PHE A 744 -16.12 -6.79 36.33
C PHE A 744 -16.90 -6.75 35.00
N ALA A 745 -16.66 -7.69 34.07
CA ALA A 745 -17.49 -7.82 32.87
C ALA A 745 -18.92 -8.26 33.20
N ALA A 746 -19.11 -9.12 34.21
CA ALA A 746 -20.44 -9.50 34.69
C ALA A 746 -21.17 -8.33 35.36
N ALA A 747 -20.49 -7.52 36.16
CA ALA A 747 -21.00 -6.31 36.81
C ALA A 747 -21.42 -5.20 35.82
N LEU A 748 -20.92 -5.26 34.57
CA LEU A 748 -21.34 -4.42 33.45
C LEU A 748 -22.54 -4.98 32.67
N ASP A 749 -23.22 -6.02 33.18
CA ASP A 749 -24.25 -6.82 32.48
C ASP A 749 -23.76 -7.45 31.16
N ARG A 750 -22.45 -7.67 31.04
CA ARG A 750 -21.79 -8.17 29.81
C ARG A 750 -20.75 -9.25 30.13
N PRO A 751 -21.11 -10.38 30.76
CA PRO A 751 -20.15 -11.39 31.26
C PRO A 751 -19.20 -11.97 30.20
N SER A 752 -19.55 -11.92 28.91
CA SER A 752 -18.66 -12.33 27.81
C SER A 752 -17.65 -11.26 27.36
N ALA A 753 -17.76 -10.03 27.86
CA ALA A 753 -17.01 -8.85 27.41
C ALA A 753 -15.70 -8.59 28.19
N VAL A 754 -15.09 -9.63 28.77
CA VAL A 754 -13.84 -9.58 29.57
C VAL A 754 -12.73 -8.73 28.93
N ARG A 755 -12.54 -8.84 27.60
CA ARG A 755 -11.54 -8.02 26.86
C ARG A 755 -11.93 -6.54 26.78
N ALA A 756 -13.22 -6.21 26.70
CA ALA A 756 -13.69 -4.83 26.68
C ALA A 756 -13.59 -4.21 28.09
N ALA A 757 -13.92 -4.97 29.13
CA ALA A 757 -13.72 -4.58 30.54
C ALA A 757 -12.24 -4.27 30.84
N ALA A 758 -11.31 -5.11 30.35
CA ALA A 758 -9.88 -4.83 30.41
C ALA A 758 -9.46 -3.59 29.59
N SER A 759 -10.08 -3.36 28.43
CA SER A 759 -9.86 -2.15 27.60
C SER A 759 -10.28 -0.87 28.32
N ALA A 760 -11.41 -0.88 29.04
CA ALA A 760 -11.86 0.24 29.87
C ALA A 760 -10.84 0.59 30.97
N CYS A 761 -10.33 -0.43 31.68
CA CYS A 761 -9.28 -0.26 32.68
C CYS A 761 -7.98 0.31 32.09
N ALA A 762 -7.55 -0.18 30.92
CA ALA A 762 -6.32 0.24 30.25
C ALA A 762 -6.38 1.67 29.70
N ARG A 763 -7.56 2.09 29.19
CA ARG A 763 -7.82 3.43 28.63
C ARG A 763 -8.21 4.48 29.69
N ASN A 764 -8.24 4.11 30.96
CA ASN A 764 -8.56 5.04 32.04
C ASN A 764 -7.48 6.12 32.20
N ALA A 765 -7.80 7.39 31.90
CA ALA A 765 -6.87 8.51 32.00
C ALA A 765 -6.72 9.07 33.44
N PRO A 766 -7.80 9.35 34.21
CA PRO A 766 -7.72 9.78 35.61
C PRO A 766 -7.53 8.57 36.55
N ALA A 767 -6.31 8.00 36.59
CA ALA A 767 -6.03 6.92 37.53
C ALA A 767 -6.09 7.42 38.99
N LEU A 768 -6.36 6.51 39.93
CA LEU A 768 -6.85 6.78 41.30
C LEU A 768 -8.32 7.20 41.32
N PHE A 769 -8.69 8.39 40.83
CA PHE A 769 -10.07 8.93 40.86
C PHE A 769 -11.10 8.14 40.02
N VAL A 770 -10.60 7.27 39.14
CA VAL A 770 -11.34 6.13 38.58
C VAL A 770 -10.49 4.90 38.90
N PRO A 771 -10.89 4.04 39.85
CA PRO A 771 -9.97 3.14 40.55
C PRO A 771 -9.74 1.81 39.79
N CYS A 772 -9.17 1.89 38.58
CA CYS A 772 -8.87 0.69 37.76
C CYS A 772 -7.80 -0.25 38.34
N HIS A 773 -7.18 0.10 39.48
CA HIS A 773 -6.37 -0.82 40.27
C HIS A 773 -7.21 -1.89 40.98
N ARG A 774 -8.49 -1.61 41.29
CA ARG A 774 -9.46 -2.56 41.88
C ARG A 774 -9.87 -3.72 40.95
N VAL A 775 -9.34 -3.80 39.73
CA VAL A 775 -9.61 -4.90 38.79
C VAL A 775 -8.36 -5.75 38.51
N LEU A 776 -8.42 -7.04 38.85
CA LEU A 776 -7.37 -8.05 38.67
C LEU A 776 -7.53 -8.84 37.36
N ARG A 777 -6.50 -9.62 37.00
CA ARG A 777 -6.62 -10.58 35.89
C ARG A 777 -7.63 -11.69 36.23
N SER A 778 -8.15 -12.37 35.21
CA SER A 778 -9.13 -13.46 35.37
C SER A 778 -8.61 -14.68 36.15
N ASP A 779 -7.29 -14.79 36.34
CA ASP A 779 -6.61 -15.79 37.18
C ASP A 779 -6.29 -15.27 38.60
N GLY A 780 -6.82 -14.10 38.97
CA GLY A 780 -6.50 -13.40 40.22
C GLY A 780 -5.12 -12.73 40.26
N SER A 781 -4.28 -12.90 39.23
CA SER A 781 -2.92 -12.35 39.25
C SER A 781 -2.89 -10.83 39.04
N MET A 782 -1.89 -10.18 39.63
CA MET A 782 -1.71 -8.73 39.48
C MET A 782 -1.20 -8.40 38.07
N GLY A 783 -1.82 -7.41 37.43
CA GLY A 783 -1.42 -6.97 36.09
C GLY A 783 -2.28 -5.87 35.50
N GLY A 784 -1.92 -5.46 34.28
CA GLY A 784 -2.72 -4.56 33.44
C GLY A 784 -2.83 -3.10 33.90
N PHE A 785 -2.10 -2.69 34.95
CA PHE A 785 -2.12 -1.32 35.45
C PHE A 785 -1.08 -0.47 34.73
N ALA A 786 -1.49 0.69 34.22
CA ALA A 786 -0.65 1.57 33.40
C ALA A 786 0.60 2.10 34.14
N TRP A 787 0.52 2.21 35.46
CA TRP A 787 1.55 2.79 36.33
C TRP A 787 2.37 1.75 37.10
N GLY A 788 2.34 0.48 36.66
CA GLY A 788 3.17 -0.60 37.22
C GLY A 788 2.47 -1.46 38.27
N VAL A 789 2.94 -2.70 38.40
CA VAL A 789 2.33 -3.70 39.30
C VAL A 789 2.59 -3.39 40.78
N GLU A 790 3.73 -2.76 41.10
CA GLU A 790 4.10 -2.39 42.47
C GLU A 790 3.16 -1.33 43.06
N VAL A 791 2.89 -0.26 42.30
CA VAL A 791 1.89 0.76 42.66
C VAL A 791 0.52 0.11 42.85
N LYS A 792 0.08 -0.73 41.90
CA LYS A 792 -1.20 -1.45 41.99
C LYS A 792 -1.31 -2.28 43.29
N ARG A 793 -0.22 -2.95 43.68
CA ARG A 793 -0.16 -3.76 44.92
C ARG A 793 -0.26 -2.88 46.17
N SER A 794 0.45 -1.77 46.21
CA SER A 794 0.43 -0.82 47.34
C SER A 794 -0.96 -0.20 47.55
N LEU A 795 -1.63 0.22 46.46
CA LEU A 795 -2.99 0.74 46.53
C LEU A 795 -3.99 -0.30 47.07
N LEU A 796 -3.95 -1.53 46.54
CA LEU A 796 -4.81 -2.62 47.02
C LEU A 796 -4.54 -3.00 48.47
N ALA A 797 -3.27 -2.93 48.92
CA ALA A 797 -2.92 -3.18 50.32
C ALA A 797 -3.40 -2.05 51.25
N ARG A 798 -3.47 -0.81 50.76
CA ARG A 798 -3.98 0.35 51.50
C ARG A 798 -5.51 0.35 51.60
N GLU A 799 -6.20 -0.10 50.56
CA GLU A 799 -7.66 -0.25 50.57
C GLU A 799 -8.16 -1.47 51.35
N ALA A 800 -7.26 -2.36 51.78
CA ALA A 800 -7.56 -3.56 52.56
C ALA A 800 -7.05 -3.51 54.01
N ALA A 801 -6.57 -2.34 54.46
CA ALA A 801 -5.99 -2.10 55.79
C ALA A 801 -6.92 -1.23 56.66
#